data_AF-A0A1L8CNU4-F1
#
_entry.id   AF-A0A1L8CNU4-F1
#
_cell.length_a   1.000
_cell.length_b   1.000
_cell.length_c   1.000
_cell.angle_alpha   90.00
_cell.angle_beta   90.00
_cell.angle_gamma   90.00
#
_symmetry.space_group_name_H-M   'P 1'
#
loop_
_entity.id
_entity.type
_entity.pdbx_description
1 polymer ?
#
loop_
_entity_poly.entity_id
_entity_poly.type
_entity_poly.pdbx_seq_one_letter_code
_entity_poly.pdbx_strand_id
1 'polypeptide(L)'
;MIRRLICAIVLCLFPFLSEAAGDSVTLQLKWKHQFQFAGFYMAAEKGFYHDAGFQVEIRAGEVGKVPADELIHGHADYVVADPGILLARAKGAPVKVLAAIFQHSPLTLIVRENSGITRFSDLRGKRIMLVPGLNADIEAALGAAGITADDFTRQDTSFDIRDLVNGNTDAFAGYETDQPHQLRLMGVRSRIIHPREEGIDFYGDVLVTSEQNITEQPEKVKAFTQASMRGWQYALDHIDETIDVIKEKYNDQDLSRKQLVFEAQKTKEMIESDVVQIGYMREQRWVDIADIYITQGLLPADFPASEVIYLPDESFLDVIKEHRWLIGIILLALISILLTLHSISLRRAVQVRTAKLKESEERFRELFERNKCVELIIDPDNGEIVEANHAAAVFYGYNREQLLALNISAINTFANDQIHEEMALARLAKRDHFIFKHRLSNGEIRDVEVYSGPIVWKQKQLLYSIVHDVSSRKQAEAKATALNNILEESLNEIYIFDAETLKFIQVNYGGRLNLDFDLDELRELTPVDITPEIDQQAFMALLEPLRSGEQRKIQFSTVHQRKDGSRYPVRVHLQLSALQSKQVFVAVVLDVTELEDMEQRFRQAQKMEAVGTLVGGIAHDFNNMLAGMTGNLYLAKQRSQGQPAVIQSLDNIEKLSFRASDMIHQLLTFARKDQVSMNAIALNPFMKETIKFLRASLPENIDLVHDLCSEALTVNGDITQLHQIMMNLVNNARDALDGIDRPQIKIKLNLFVPDDEFMRVHTYFNISPYALISVDDNGCGIPDRQIEHLFEPFFTTKEQGKGTGLGLAMVFGAVKTHQGYVRVNSVEGKGSIFSIYIPLIDAEDDTQKSRRDQEVVKGNGEMILIVDDEQQIVSTEREVLESLGYQVLTASDGDQAVEAFKQHADKLDLVILDVVMPRMGGIEASQCMRLINPQVKIIFSTGYDKDNDGKLKNETVLSKPYMIEDLSHLLQQQLNT
;
A
#
# COMPACT_ATOMS: atom_id res chain seq x y z
N MET A 1 -35.83 -34.12 -15.55
CA MET A 1 -34.76 -33.13 -15.76
C MET A 1 -35.24 -31.72 -15.48
N ILE A 2 -36.24 -31.21 -16.20
CA ILE A 2 -36.82 -29.85 -16.02
C ILE A 2 -37.29 -29.59 -14.57
N ARG A 3 -37.96 -30.56 -13.92
CA ARG A 3 -38.33 -30.46 -12.49
C ARG A 3 -37.14 -30.27 -11.53
N ARG A 4 -36.01 -30.95 -11.78
CA ARG A 4 -34.79 -30.82 -10.94
C ARG A 4 -34.09 -29.48 -11.16
N LEU A 5 -34.16 -28.96 -12.39
CA LEU A 5 -33.57 -27.69 -12.80
C LEU A 5 -34.38 -26.49 -12.26
N ILE A 6 -35.71 -26.60 -12.28
CA ILE A 6 -36.61 -25.63 -11.62
C ILE A 6 -36.40 -25.64 -10.11
N CYS A 7 -36.26 -26.81 -9.47
CA CYS A 7 -35.88 -26.89 -8.06
C CYS A 7 -34.53 -26.21 -7.79
N ALA A 8 -33.51 -26.43 -8.63
CA ALA A 8 -32.20 -25.79 -8.47
C ALA A 8 -32.27 -24.26 -8.57
N ILE A 9 -33.08 -23.71 -9.48
CA ILE A 9 -33.27 -22.26 -9.61
C ILE A 9 -34.03 -21.67 -8.43
N VAL A 10 -35.05 -22.36 -7.93
CA VAL A 10 -35.76 -21.96 -6.70
C VAL A 10 -34.81 -22.00 -5.49
N LEU A 11 -33.91 -22.98 -5.42
CA LEU A 11 -32.84 -23.08 -4.41
C LEU A 11 -31.79 -21.96 -4.49
N CYS A 12 -31.51 -21.42 -5.69
CA CYS A 12 -30.56 -20.32 -5.87
C CYS A 12 -31.16 -18.92 -5.68
N LEU A 13 -32.47 -18.76 -5.92
CA LEU A 13 -33.15 -17.45 -5.91
C LEU A 13 -33.93 -17.15 -4.62
N PHE A 14 -34.28 -18.16 -3.83
CA PHE A 14 -34.83 -17.94 -2.50
C PHE A 14 -33.71 -18.04 -1.47
N PRO A 15 -33.56 -17.05 -0.56
CA PRO A 15 -32.76 -17.30 0.63
C PRO A 15 -33.39 -18.50 1.33
N PHE A 16 -32.59 -19.53 1.61
CA PHE A 16 -32.91 -20.37 2.74
C PHE A 16 -32.90 -19.41 3.94
N LEU A 17 -34.10 -19.02 4.38
CA LEU A 17 -34.33 -18.70 5.78
C LEU A 17 -34.03 -19.98 6.54
N SER A 18 -32.73 -20.25 6.72
CA SER A 18 -32.31 -21.09 7.82
C SER A 18 -32.53 -20.22 9.04
N GLU A 19 -33.70 -20.37 9.62
CA GLU A 19 -33.88 -20.15 11.05
C GLU A 19 -33.02 -21.22 11.73
N ALA A 20 -31.70 -21.05 11.66
CA ALA A 20 -30.78 -21.81 12.47
C ALA A 20 -30.98 -21.28 13.88
N ALA A 21 -31.53 -22.12 14.75
CA ALA A 21 -31.35 -21.92 16.18
C ALA A 21 -29.86 -21.66 16.40
N GLY A 22 -29.51 -20.44 16.84
CA GLY A 22 -28.12 -20.02 16.94
C GLY A 22 -27.38 -20.98 17.85
N ASP A 23 -26.33 -21.62 17.35
CA ASP A 23 -25.50 -22.44 18.21
C ASP A 23 -24.89 -21.52 19.27
N SER A 24 -25.13 -21.86 20.52
CA SER A 24 -24.55 -21.14 21.64
C SER A 24 -23.07 -21.49 21.69
N VAL A 25 -22.22 -20.51 21.40
CA VAL A 25 -20.75 -20.67 21.46
C VAL A 25 -20.17 -19.69 22.47
N THR A 26 -19.11 -20.11 23.14
CA THR A 26 -18.43 -19.29 24.15
C THR A 26 -17.11 -18.77 23.60
N LEU A 27 -16.89 -17.47 23.72
CA LEU A 27 -15.60 -16.82 23.49
C LEU A 27 -14.99 -16.39 24.84
N GLN A 28 -13.87 -17.02 25.23
CA GLN A 28 -13.12 -16.65 26.43
C GLN A 28 -12.02 -15.63 26.09
N LEU A 29 -12.10 -14.45 26.70
CA LEU A 29 -11.07 -13.42 26.59
C LEU A 29 -9.91 -13.72 27.54
N LYS A 30 -8.69 -13.31 27.18
CA LYS A 30 -7.51 -13.42 28.04
C LYS A 30 -7.42 -12.37 29.15
N TRP A 31 -8.24 -11.31 29.08
CA TRP A 31 -8.22 -10.19 30.03
C TRP A 31 -9.63 -9.66 30.31
N LYS A 32 -9.75 -8.70 31.23
CA LYS A 32 -10.99 -7.98 31.55
C LYS A 32 -11.52 -7.16 30.37
N HIS A 33 -12.80 -6.79 30.43
CA HIS A 33 -13.44 -6.08 29.34
C HIS A 33 -12.83 -4.69 29.12
N GLN A 34 -12.36 -4.43 27.91
CA GLN A 34 -11.72 -3.18 27.49
C GLN A 34 -11.77 -3.06 25.95
N PHE A 35 -11.34 -1.92 25.40
CA PHE A 35 -11.41 -1.66 23.94
C PHE A 35 -10.55 -2.64 23.12
N GLN A 36 -9.50 -3.22 23.68
CA GLN A 36 -8.69 -4.27 23.05
C GLN A 36 -9.50 -5.49 22.55
N PHE A 37 -10.74 -5.69 22.99
CA PHE A 37 -11.62 -6.77 22.51
C PHE A 37 -12.85 -6.26 21.74
N ALA A 38 -12.83 -4.98 21.36
CA ALA A 38 -13.95 -4.27 20.75
C ALA A 38 -14.56 -4.98 19.54
N GLY A 39 -13.72 -5.58 18.69
CA GLY A 39 -14.23 -6.27 17.50
C GLY A 39 -15.16 -7.44 17.82
N PHE A 40 -14.92 -8.17 18.91
CA PHE A 40 -15.78 -9.26 19.34
C PHE A 40 -17.12 -8.73 19.86
N TYR A 41 -17.11 -7.61 20.60
CA TYR A 41 -18.33 -6.95 21.06
C TYR A 41 -19.16 -6.46 19.88
N MET A 42 -18.54 -5.77 18.93
CA MET A 42 -19.25 -5.24 17.77
C MET A 42 -19.75 -6.35 16.85
N ALA A 43 -19.05 -7.50 16.76
CA ALA A 43 -19.57 -8.68 16.05
C ALA A 43 -20.86 -9.22 16.68
N ALA A 44 -20.97 -9.22 18.01
CA ALA A 44 -22.21 -9.60 18.71
C ALA A 44 -23.31 -8.55 18.52
N GLU A 45 -22.99 -7.28 18.76
CA GLU A 45 -23.97 -6.18 18.81
C GLU A 45 -24.51 -5.77 17.44
N LYS A 46 -23.68 -5.88 16.38
CA LYS A 46 -24.12 -5.62 15.00
C LYS A 46 -24.77 -6.82 14.33
N GLY A 47 -24.92 -7.92 15.08
CA GLY A 47 -25.55 -9.13 14.57
C GLY A 47 -24.67 -9.91 13.60
N PHE A 48 -23.37 -9.61 13.47
CA PHE A 48 -22.50 -10.36 12.56
C PHE A 48 -22.36 -11.83 12.97
N TYR A 49 -22.34 -12.11 14.28
CA TYR A 49 -22.41 -13.49 14.78
C TYR A 49 -23.77 -14.14 14.53
N HIS A 50 -24.85 -13.39 14.74
CA HIS A 50 -26.21 -13.88 14.49
C HIS A 50 -26.41 -14.22 13.00
N ASP A 51 -25.95 -13.35 12.09
CA ASP A 51 -25.96 -13.57 10.64
C ASP A 51 -25.12 -14.80 10.23
N ALA A 52 -24.09 -15.11 11.01
CA ALA A 52 -23.26 -16.30 10.85
C ALA A 52 -23.83 -17.54 11.56
N GLY A 53 -24.98 -17.44 12.22
CA GLY A 53 -25.68 -18.55 12.88
C GLY A 53 -25.25 -18.85 14.32
N PHE A 54 -24.62 -17.88 15.00
CA PHE A 54 -24.12 -18.04 16.37
C PHE A 54 -24.83 -17.14 17.37
N GLN A 55 -25.05 -17.67 18.57
CA GLN A 55 -25.29 -16.88 19.76
C GLN A 55 -24.01 -16.92 20.61
N VAL A 56 -23.26 -15.82 20.65
CA VAL A 56 -21.94 -15.79 21.29
C VAL A 56 -22.04 -15.26 22.71
N GLU A 57 -21.59 -16.03 23.68
CA GLU A 57 -21.34 -15.58 25.05
C GLU A 57 -19.87 -15.16 25.17
N ILE A 58 -19.61 -13.87 25.40
CA ILE A 58 -18.26 -13.34 25.58
C ILE A 58 -17.95 -13.27 27.07
N ARG A 59 -16.95 -14.04 27.52
CA ARG A 59 -16.53 -14.11 28.93
C ARG A 59 -15.20 -13.37 29.12
N ALA A 60 -15.16 -12.44 30.08
CA ALA A 60 -13.92 -11.78 30.48
C ALA A 60 -12.91 -12.76 31.10
N GLY A 61 -11.64 -12.40 31.09
CA GLY A 61 -10.59 -13.11 31.81
C GLY A 61 -10.81 -13.12 33.33
N GLU A 62 -10.51 -14.25 33.96
CA GLU A 62 -10.60 -14.45 35.41
C GLU A 62 -9.34 -15.12 35.95
N VAL A 63 -9.03 -14.86 37.23
CA VAL A 63 -7.87 -15.45 37.91
C VAL A 63 -8.01 -16.98 37.91
N GLY A 64 -6.99 -17.67 37.40
CA GLY A 64 -6.93 -19.14 37.35
C GLY A 64 -7.59 -19.78 36.13
N LYS A 65 -8.22 -19.01 35.22
CA LYS A 65 -8.78 -19.51 33.96
C LYS A 65 -7.86 -19.18 32.80
N VAL A 66 -6.92 -20.08 32.50
CA VAL A 66 -6.00 -19.93 31.37
C VAL A 66 -6.75 -20.23 30.06
N PRO A 67 -6.74 -19.34 29.05
CA PRO A 67 -7.51 -19.53 27.82
C PRO A 67 -7.24 -20.87 27.10
N ALA A 68 -5.98 -21.30 27.01
CA ALA A 68 -5.65 -22.60 26.42
C ALA A 68 -6.29 -23.77 27.17
N ASP A 69 -6.33 -23.72 28.50
CA ASP A 69 -6.94 -24.77 29.33
C ASP A 69 -8.46 -24.76 29.22
N GLU A 70 -9.11 -23.59 29.19
CA GLU A 70 -10.56 -23.49 28.99
C GLU A 70 -11.00 -24.11 27.66
N LEU A 71 -10.16 -23.96 26.62
CA LEU A 71 -10.36 -24.58 25.31
C LEU A 71 -10.16 -26.12 25.37
N ILE A 72 -9.09 -26.60 26.03
CA ILE A 72 -8.78 -28.03 26.15
C ILE A 72 -9.87 -28.78 26.94
N HIS A 73 -10.39 -28.18 28.01
CA HIS A 73 -11.42 -28.80 28.86
C HIS A 73 -12.84 -28.64 28.28
N GLY A 74 -13.00 -27.93 27.15
CA GLY A 74 -14.30 -27.71 26.51
C GLY A 74 -15.21 -26.73 27.27
N HIS A 75 -14.65 -25.85 28.09
CA HIS A 75 -15.39 -24.78 28.77
C HIS A 75 -15.63 -23.56 27.86
N ALA A 76 -14.81 -23.41 26.81
CA ALA A 76 -14.94 -22.41 25.76
C ALA A 76 -14.71 -23.04 24.37
N ASP A 77 -15.42 -22.54 23.37
CA ASP A 77 -15.29 -22.99 21.98
C ASP A 77 -14.18 -22.22 21.23
N TYR A 78 -14.05 -20.93 21.57
CA TYR A 78 -13.05 -20.03 21.03
C TYR A 78 -12.40 -19.26 22.16
N VAL A 79 -11.12 -18.95 22.01
CA VAL A 79 -10.38 -18.17 23.00
C VAL A 79 -9.49 -17.13 22.36
N VAL A 80 -9.29 -16.01 23.05
CA VAL A 80 -8.24 -15.05 22.72
C VAL A 80 -7.01 -15.42 23.56
N ALA A 81 -5.86 -15.63 22.92
CA ALA A 81 -4.62 -16.03 23.57
C ALA A 81 -3.43 -15.18 23.08
N ASP A 82 -2.22 -15.54 23.49
CA ASP A 82 -0.97 -15.02 22.95
C ASP A 82 -0.22 -16.12 22.16
N PRO A 83 0.90 -15.81 21.49
CA PRO A 83 1.71 -16.81 20.79
C PRO A 83 2.34 -17.89 21.68
N GLY A 84 2.19 -17.82 23.01
CA GLY A 84 2.50 -18.92 23.93
C GLY A 84 1.66 -20.17 23.69
N ILE A 85 0.62 -20.08 22.85
CA ILE A 85 -0.14 -21.23 22.34
C ILE A 85 0.76 -22.28 21.65
N LEU A 86 1.92 -21.89 21.09
CA LEU A 86 2.92 -22.83 20.56
C LEU A 86 3.47 -23.77 21.65
N LEU A 87 3.70 -23.24 22.85
CA LEU A 87 4.17 -24.02 24.00
C LEU A 87 3.08 -24.99 24.48
N ALA A 88 1.82 -24.57 24.46
CA ALA A 88 0.69 -25.44 24.77
C ALA A 88 0.60 -26.58 23.74
N ARG A 89 0.76 -26.26 22.44
CA ARG A 89 0.77 -27.24 21.35
C ARG A 89 1.91 -28.24 21.50
N ALA A 90 3.12 -27.80 21.84
CA ALA A 90 4.26 -28.68 22.10
C ALA A 90 4.03 -29.63 23.30
N LYS A 91 3.22 -29.23 24.27
CA LYS A 91 2.77 -30.08 25.40
C LYS A 91 1.62 -31.02 25.04
N GLY A 92 1.19 -31.05 23.77
CA GLY A 92 0.14 -31.94 23.25
C GLY A 92 -1.25 -31.33 23.18
N ALA A 93 -1.41 -30.01 23.38
CA ALA A 93 -2.71 -29.36 23.25
C ALA A 93 -3.22 -29.40 21.78
N PRO A 94 -4.45 -29.88 21.51
CA PRO A 94 -5.03 -29.93 20.17
C PRO A 94 -5.61 -28.58 19.76
N VAL A 95 -4.76 -27.57 19.56
CA VAL A 95 -5.16 -26.17 19.32
C VAL A 95 -4.63 -25.62 18.00
N LYS A 96 -5.38 -24.71 17.38
CA LYS A 96 -5.03 -24.03 16.12
C LYS A 96 -5.34 -22.54 16.20
N VAL A 97 -4.49 -21.73 15.60
CA VAL A 97 -4.65 -20.27 15.51
C VAL A 97 -5.43 -19.93 14.24
N LEU A 98 -6.51 -19.17 14.41
CA LEU A 98 -7.45 -18.77 13.36
C LEU A 98 -7.12 -17.40 12.76
N ALA A 99 -6.66 -16.46 13.60
CA ALA A 99 -6.39 -15.08 13.21
C ALA A 99 -5.45 -14.41 14.22
N ALA A 100 -4.60 -13.50 13.74
CA ALA A 100 -3.87 -12.57 14.61
C ALA A 100 -4.53 -11.20 14.55
N ILE A 101 -5.01 -10.71 15.70
CA ILE A 101 -5.70 -9.41 15.75
C ILE A 101 -4.68 -8.27 15.77
N PHE A 102 -3.65 -8.35 16.61
CA PHE A 102 -2.64 -7.30 16.72
C PHE A 102 -1.36 -7.74 16.01
N GLN A 103 -0.83 -6.88 15.15
CA GLN A 103 0.47 -7.12 14.49
C GLN A 103 1.64 -7.00 15.46
N HIS A 104 1.39 -6.48 16.65
CA HIS A 104 2.37 -6.08 17.63
C HIS A 104 1.79 -6.32 19.02
N SER A 105 2.46 -7.14 19.83
CA SER A 105 1.94 -7.41 21.19
C SER A 105 1.85 -6.12 22.01
N PRO A 106 0.67 -5.82 22.61
CA PRO A 106 0.51 -4.70 23.52
C PRO A 106 1.07 -4.98 24.92
N LEU A 107 1.51 -6.22 25.22
CA LEU A 107 1.94 -6.63 26.55
C LEU A 107 3.35 -6.10 26.88
N THR A 108 3.47 -5.44 28.02
CA THR A 108 4.72 -4.80 28.48
C THR A 108 4.89 -4.99 29.99
N LEU A 109 6.11 -4.76 30.50
CA LEU A 109 6.34 -4.65 31.93
C LEU A 109 6.28 -3.18 32.35
N ILE A 110 5.42 -2.87 33.31
CA ILE A 110 5.25 -1.54 33.87
C ILE A 110 5.86 -1.52 35.27
N VAL A 111 6.76 -0.58 35.50
CA VAL A 111 7.45 -0.38 36.78
C VAL A 111 7.25 1.07 37.25
N ARG A 112 7.37 1.32 38.55
CA ARG A 112 7.39 2.70 39.05
C ARG A 112 8.68 3.38 38.60
N GLU A 113 8.60 4.65 38.21
CA GLU A 113 9.78 5.38 37.72
C GLU A 113 10.93 5.44 38.76
N ASN A 114 10.58 5.50 40.04
CA ASN A 114 11.54 5.52 41.16
C ASN A 114 12.01 4.13 41.63
N SER A 115 11.62 3.04 40.95
CA SER A 115 12.00 1.66 41.34
C SER A 115 13.47 1.35 41.08
N GLY A 116 14.14 2.13 40.23
CA GLY A 116 15.49 1.83 39.74
C GLY A 116 15.56 0.71 38.71
N ILE A 117 14.41 0.18 38.25
CA ILE A 117 14.33 -0.85 37.21
C ILE A 117 14.24 -0.15 35.85
N THR A 118 15.18 -0.40 34.95
CA THR A 118 15.25 0.27 33.65
C THR A 118 15.24 -0.65 32.44
N ARG A 119 15.54 -1.93 32.64
CA ARG A 119 15.66 -2.98 31.60
C ARG A 119 15.34 -4.34 32.20
N PHE A 120 15.14 -5.36 31.38
CA PHE A 120 14.81 -6.71 31.85
C PHE A 120 15.85 -7.27 32.82
N SER A 121 17.15 -7.08 32.54
CA SER A 121 18.24 -7.57 33.41
C SER A 121 18.23 -7.05 34.85
N ASP A 122 17.53 -5.94 35.14
CA ASP A 122 17.40 -5.36 36.49
C ASP A 122 16.34 -6.07 37.35
N LEU A 123 15.58 -7.02 36.77
CA LEU A 123 14.48 -7.74 37.44
C LEU A 123 14.94 -8.88 38.35
N ARG A 124 16.25 -9.18 38.42
CA ARG A 124 16.78 -10.19 39.34
C ARG A 124 16.46 -9.83 40.80
N GLY A 125 15.88 -10.77 41.53
CA GLY A 125 15.44 -10.65 42.92
C GLY A 125 14.20 -9.78 43.12
N LYS A 126 13.51 -9.38 42.05
CA LYS A 126 12.30 -8.55 42.12
C LYS A 126 11.04 -9.40 42.14
N ARG A 127 9.93 -8.81 42.60
CA ARG A 127 8.59 -9.38 42.48
C ARG A 127 7.99 -8.94 41.16
N ILE A 128 7.63 -9.91 40.31
CA ILE A 128 7.04 -9.66 39.01
C ILE A 128 5.64 -10.26 39.00
N MET A 129 4.65 -9.41 38.77
CA MET A 129 3.26 -9.81 38.65
C MET A 129 2.95 -10.15 37.19
N LEU A 130 2.62 -11.41 36.95
CA LEU A 130 2.45 -12.02 35.63
C LEU A 130 1.09 -12.71 35.54
N VAL A 131 0.53 -12.79 34.33
CA VAL A 131 -0.72 -13.53 34.10
C VAL A 131 -0.43 -15.00 33.87
N PRO A 132 -1.01 -15.94 34.63
CA PRO A 132 -0.79 -17.36 34.38
C PRO A 132 -1.06 -17.75 32.92
N GLY A 133 -0.03 -18.33 32.26
CA GLY A 133 -0.13 -18.85 30.88
C GLY A 133 -0.29 -17.81 29.76
N LEU A 134 -0.10 -16.51 30.02
CA LEU A 134 -0.38 -15.42 29.07
C LEU A 134 0.70 -14.30 29.06
N ASN A 135 1.98 -14.67 29.23
CA ASN A 135 3.09 -13.71 29.09
C ASN A 135 4.21 -14.26 28.22
N ALA A 136 3.86 -14.92 27.11
CA ALA A 136 4.79 -15.42 26.11
C ALA A 136 5.98 -14.47 25.85
N ASP A 137 5.66 -13.22 25.53
CA ASP A 137 6.61 -12.21 25.10
C ASP A 137 7.50 -11.72 26.26
N ILE A 138 6.92 -11.60 27.46
CA ILE A 138 7.64 -11.19 28.68
C ILE A 138 8.57 -12.32 29.16
N GLU A 139 8.10 -13.57 29.14
CA GLU A 139 8.89 -14.74 29.50
C GLU A 139 10.04 -14.93 28.49
N ALA A 140 9.78 -14.76 27.19
CA ALA A 140 10.81 -14.79 26.16
C ALA A 140 11.85 -13.65 26.32
N ALA A 141 11.41 -12.44 26.69
CA ALA A 141 12.31 -11.32 26.93
C ALA A 141 13.16 -11.49 28.21
N LEU A 142 12.58 -12.07 29.29
CA LEU A 142 13.34 -12.47 30.47
C LEU A 142 14.42 -13.51 30.12
N GLY A 143 14.08 -14.49 29.28
CA GLY A 143 15.03 -15.50 28.78
C GLY A 143 16.16 -14.88 27.96
N ALA A 144 15.84 -13.97 27.03
CA ALA A 144 16.83 -13.23 26.23
C ALA A 144 17.77 -12.37 27.11
N ALA A 145 17.26 -11.80 28.20
CA ALA A 145 18.05 -11.09 29.20
C ALA A 145 18.83 -12.01 30.17
N GLY A 146 18.76 -13.34 29.99
CA GLY A 146 19.44 -14.34 30.79
C GLY A 146 18.88 -14.50 32.21
N ILE A 147 17.61 -14.15 32.42
CA ILE A 147 16.87 -14.31 33.68
C ILE A 147 16.05 -15.59 33.61
N THR A 148 16.24 -16.46 34.61
CA THR A 148 15.49 -17.71 34.75
C THR A 148 14.36 -17.57 35.79
N ALA A 149 13.47 -18.56 35.86
CA ALA A 149 12.35 -18.53 36.82
C ALA A 149 12.80 -18.46 38.30
N ASP A 150 14.02 -18.92 38.62
CA ASP A 150 14.59 -18.87 39.97
C ASP A 150 15.22 -17.51 40.32
N ASP A 151 15.43 -16.65 39.32
CA ASP A 151 16.06 -15.34 39.50
C ASP A 151 15.08 -14.27 40.00
N PHE A 152 13.76 -14.51 40.01
CA PHE A 152 12.76 -13.53 40.45
C PHE A 152 11.60 -14.20 41.20
N THR A 153 10.81 -13.41 41.94
CA THR A 153 9.60 -13.90 42.61
C THR A 153 8.38 -13.66 41.72
N ARG A 154 7.86 -14.71 41.09
CA ARG A 154 6.60 -14.65 40.34
C ARG A 154 5.41 -14.44 41.28
N GLN A 155 4.55 -13.49 40.93
CA GLN A 155 3.24 -13.27 41.55
C GLN A 155 2.16 -13.42 40.48
N ASP A 156 1.07 -14.09 40.80
CA ASP A 156 -0.07 -14.14 39.88
C ASP A 156 -0.79 -12.79 39.88
N THR A 157 -1.26 -12.38 38.70
CA THR A 157 -1.94 -11.11 38.52
C THR A 157 -3.26 -11.04 39.29
N SER A 158 -3.51 -9.90 39.93
CA SER A 158 -4.82 -9.50 40.46
C SER A 158 -5.69 -8.81 39.40
N PHE A 159 -5.11 -8.50 38.22
CA PHE A 159 -5.64 -7.60 37.20
C PHE A 159 -5.80 -6.13 37.66
N ASP A 160 -5.30 -5.78 38.85
CA ASP A 160 -5.41 -4.43 39.42
C ASP A 160 -4.06 -3.70 39.43
N ILE A 161 -3.91 -2.69 38.57
CA ILE A 161 -2.68 -1.89 38.46
C ILE A 161 -2.32 -1.18 39.77
N ARG A 162 -3.26 -1.02 40.71
CA ARG A 162 -2.99 -0.43 42.03
C ARG A 162 -2.01 -1.27 42.85
N ASP A 163 -1.81 -2.55 42.55
CA ASP A 163 -0.76 -3.35 43.19
C ASP A 163 0.65 -2.80 42.92
N LEU A 164 0.88 -2.21 41.75
CA LEU A 164 2.14 -1.53 41.44
C LEU A 164 2.26 -0.22 42.25
N VAL A 165 1.17 0.54 42.33
CA VAL A 165 1.11 1.82 43.07
C VAL A 165 1.38 1.62 44.56
N ASN A 166 0.71 0.63 45.15
CA ASN A 166 0.79 0.29 46.57
C ASN A 166 2.11 -0.40 46.94
N GLY A 167 2.91 -0.82 45.95
CA GLY A 167 4.18 -1.53 46.16
C GLY A 167 4.02 -3.01 46.52
N ASN A 168 2.88 -3.61 46.17
CA ASN A 168 2.61 -5.04 46.34
C ASN A 168 3.41 -5.90 45.34
N THR A 169 3.77 -5.31 44.19
CA THR A 169 4.72 -5.85 43.19
C THR A 169 5.76 -4.80 42.82
N ASP A 170 6.90 -5.23 42.27
CA ASP A 170 7.95 -4.34 41.76
C ASP A 170 7.80 -4.08 40.25
N ALA A 171 7.27 -5.06 39.51
CA ALA A 171 6.93 -4.97 38.09
C ALA A 171 5.55 -5.61 37.81
N PHE A 172 4.78 -5.00 36.92
CA PHE A 172 3.43 -5.45 36.56
C PHE A 172 3.34 -5.69 35.06
N ALA A 173 3.00 -6.91 34.65
CA ALA A 173 2.67 -7.19 33.25
C ALA A 173 1.30 -6.59 32.91
N GLY A 174 1.30 -5.60 32.03
CA GLY A 174 0.11 -4.87 31.62
C GLY A 174 0.18 -4.46 30.15
N TYR A 175 -0.94 -4.00 29.64
CA TYR A 175 -1.08 -3.51 28.28
C TYR A 175 -0.73 -2.03 28.18
N GLU A 176 0.13 -1.72 27.22
CA GLU A 176 0.50 -0.34 26.89
C GLU A 176 -0.71 0.50 26.43
N THR A 177 -1.72 -0.17 25.87
CA THR A 177 -2.96 0.46 25.41
C THR A 177 -3.79 1.10 26.53
N ASP A 178 -3.60 0.70 27.80
CA ASP A 178 -4.45 1.18 28.90
C ASP A 178 -3.67 1.53 30.19
N GLN A 179 -2.95 0.58 30.80
CA GLN A 179 -2.43 0.76 32.17
C GLN A 179 -1.51 1.98 32.37
N PRO A 180 -0.63 2.38 31.41
CA PRO A 180 0.14 3.62 31.54
C PRO A 180 -0.72 4.88 31.63
N HIS A 181 -1.86 4.92 30.94
CA HIS A 181 -2.80 6.03 31.03
C HIS A 181 -3.54 6.02 32.38
N GLN A 182 -3.91 4.85 32.90
CA GLN A 182 -4.49 4.74 34.26
C GLN A 182 -3.54 5.31 35.33
N LEU A 183 -2.24 4.95 35.27
CA LEU A 183 -1.24 5.45 36.21
C LEU A 183 -1.07 6.97 36.13
N ARG A 184 -1.08 7.54 34.92
CA ARG A 184 -1.07 9.00 34.73
C ARG A 184 -2.28 9.69 35.36
N LEU A 185 -3.48 9.11 35.24
CA LEU A 185 -4.70 9.63 35.89
C LEU A 185 -4.62 9.56 37.42
N MET A 186 -3.90 8.58 37.97
CA MET A 186 -3.62 8.45 39.41
C MET A 186 -2.46 9.35 39.88
N GLY A 187 -1.82 10.11 38.98
CA GLY A 187 -0.65 10.93 39.28
C GLY A 187 0.62 10.13 39.58
N VAL A 188 0.66 8.85 39.18
CA VAL A 188 1.79 7.95 39.39
C VAL A 188 2.64 7.93 38.12
N ARG A 189 3.92 8.25 38.25
CA ARG A 189 4.88 8.11 37.15
C ARG A 189 5.38 6.67 37.06
N SER A 190 5.34 6.13 35.85
CA SER A 190 5.77 4.78 35.54
C SER A 190 6.73 4.77 34.36
N ARG A 191 7.53 3.72 34.29
CA ARG A 191 8.33 3.36 33.13
C ARG A 191 7.76 2.08 32.53
N ILE A 192 7.73 2.02 31.21
CA ILE A 192 7.35 0.85 30.44
C ILE A 192 8.66 0.22 29.94
N ILE A 193 8.77 -1.09 30.05
CA ILE A 193 9.89 -1.89 29.54
C ILE A 193 9.29 -2.81 28.48
N HIS A 194 9.70 -2.62 27.22
CA HIS A 194 9.12 -3.35 26.10
C HIS A 194 9.90 -4.63 25.81
N PRO A 195 9.25 -5.78 25.60
CA PRO A 195 9.92 -7.01 25.15
C PRO A 195 10.78 -6.83 23.88
N ARG A 196 10.40 -5.88 23.01
CA ARG A 196 11.15 -5.53 21.79
C ARG A 196 12.56 -5.00 22.06
N GLU A 197 12.80 -4.43 23.23
CA GLU A 197 14.15 -3.98 23.64
C GLU A 197 15.11 -5.17 23.75
N GLU A 198 14.60 -6.39 23.99
CA GLU A 198 15.35 -7.65 24.00
C GLU A 198 15.19 -8.43 22.69
N GLY A 199 14.69 -7.79 21.61
CA GLY A 199 14.49 -8.40 20.30
C GLY A 199 13.24 -9.27 20.16
N ILE A 200 12.30 -9.20 21.10
CA ILE A 200 11.07 -10.01 21.09
C ILE A 200 9.89 -9.19 20.55
N ASP A 201 9.43 -9.52 19.33
CA ASP A 201 8.27 -8.88 18.71
C ASP A 201 7.24 -9.89 18.18
N PHE A 202 6.35 -10.31 19.08
CA PHE A 202 5.31 -11.29 18.81
C PHE A 202 4.01 -10.65 18.33
N TYR A 203 3.15 -11.45 17.69
CA TYR A 203 1.74 -11.08 17.50
C TYR A 203 1.08 -10.82 18.85
N GLY A 204 0.18 -9.83 18.91
CA GLY A 204 -0.74 -9.67 20.03
C GLY A 204 -2.09 -10.31 19.71
N ASP A 205 -2.79 -10.74 20.75
CA ASP A 205 -4.16 -11.25 20.73
C ASP A 205 -4.49 -12.12 19.51
N VAL A 206 -4.28 -13.42 19.66
CA VAL A 206 -4.59 -14.39 18.61
C VAL A 206 -5.90 -15.08 18.93
N LEU A 207 -6.76 -15.25 17.92
CA LEU A 207 -7.99 -16.02 18.03
C LEU A 207 -7.66 -17.50 17.81
N VAL A 208 -8.06 -18.36 18.75
CA VAL A 208 -7.68 -19.78 18.79
C VAL A 208 -8.94 -20.65 18.98
N THR A 209 -8.93 -21.83 18.37
CA THR A 209 -9.93 -22.88 18.58
C THR A 209 -9.25 -24.25 18.68
N SER A 210 -9.99 -25.28 19.09
CA SER A 210 -9.50 -26.66 19.10
C SER A 210 -9.49 -27.29 17.70
N GLU A 211 -8.56 -28.22 17.47
CA GLU A 211 -8.52 -29.04 16.24
C GLU A 211 -9.79 -29.88 16.07
N GLN A 212 -10.39 -30.30 17.19
CA GLN A 212 -11.67 -31.00 17.20
C GLN A 212 -12.76 -30.12 16.59
N ASN A 213 -12.86 -28.86 17.00
CA ASN A 213 -13.87 -27.94 16.46
C ASN A 213 -13.67 -27.69 14.95
N ILE A 214 -12.43 -27.57 14.49
CA ILE A 214 -12.10 -27.46 13.05
C ILE A 214 -12.50 -28.72 12.29
N THR A 215 -12.26 -29.90 12.86
CA THR A 215 -12.54 -31.18 12.21
C THR A 215 -14.05 -31.46 12.16
N GLU A 216 -14.78 -31.16 13.23
CA GLU A 216 -16.21 -31.39 13.34
C GLU A 216 -17.03 -30.35 12.57
N GLN A 217 -16.60 -29.08 12.58
CA GLN A 217 -17.39 -27.94 12.12
C GLN A 217 -16.57 -26.89 11.34
N PRO A 218 -15.83 -27.27 10.28
CA PRO A 218 -14.88 -26.37 9.59
C PRO A 218 -15.54 -25.10 9.02
N GLU A 219 -16.72 -25.24 8.42
CA GLU A 219 -17.50 -24.13 7.85
C GLU A 219 -17.94 -23.12 8.93
N LYS A 220 -18.27 -23.61 10.14
CA LYS A 220 -18.66 -22.74 11.25
C LYS A 220 -17.46 -22.03 11.85
N VAL A 221 -16.32 -22.70 11.97
CA VAL A 221 -15.06 -22.05 12.39
C VAL A 221 -14.68 -20.93 11.42
N LYS A 222 -14.79 -21.17 10.11
CA LYS A 222 -14.58 -20.15 9.08
C LYS A 222 -15.57 -18.98 9.23
N ALA A 223 -16.86 -19.26 9.38
CA ALA A 223 -17.91 -18.25 9.55
C ALA A 223 -17.73 -17.41 10.83
N PHE A 224 -17.38 -18.04 11.96
CA PHE A 224 -17.12 -17.36 13.23
C PHE A 224 -15.90 -16.43 13.11
N THR A 225 -14.83 -16.91 12.47
CA THR A 225 -13.62 -16.12 12.23
C THR A 225 -13.94 -14.90 11.38
N GLN A 226 -14.64 -15.07 10.26
CA GLN A 226 -15.04 -13.96 9.38
C GLN A 226 -15.98 -12.95 10.06
N ALA A 227 -16.95 -13.43 10.85
CA ALA A 227 -17.83 -12.57 11.64
C ALA A 227 -17.05 -11.74 12.66
N SER A 228 -16.05 -12.35 13.32
CA SER A 228 -15.15 -11.66 14.25
C SER A 228 -14.32 -10.58 13.56
N MET A 229 -13.79 -10.86 12.36
CA MET A 229 -13.02 -9.87 11.58
C MET A 229 -13.89 -8.70 11.11
N ARG A 230 -15.13 -8.97 10.68
CA ARG A 230 -16.11 -7.90 10.35
C ARG A 230 -16.42 -7.03 11.56
N GLY A 231 -16.55 -7.64 12.74
CA GLY A 231 -16.72 -6.90 13.99
C GLY A 231 -15.55 -5.98 14.30
N TRP A 232 -14.32 -6.48 14.14
CA TRP A 232 -13.10 -5.67 14.29
C TRP A 232 -13.01 -4.51 13.30
N GLN A 233 -13.29 -4.77 12.02
CA GLN A 233 -13.32 -3.72 11.01
C GLN A 233 -14.32 -2.63 11.40
N TYR A 234 -15.54 -3.03 11.75
CA TYR A 234 -16.57 -2.10 12.18
C TYR A 234 -16.15 -1.29 13.43
N ALA A 235 -15.56 -1.96 14.42
CA ALA A 235 -15.13 -1.33 15.66
C ALA A 235 -14.11 -0.20 15.45
N LEU A 236 -13.15 -0.41 14.55
CA LEU A 236 -12.12 0.57 14.22
C LEU A 236 -12.62 1.69 13.30
N ASP A 237 -13.59 1.41 12.43
CA ASP A 237 -14.23 2.42 11.58
C ASP A 237 -15.23 3.30 12.37
N HIS A 238 -15.76 2.79 13.49
CA HIS A 238 -16.80 3.44 14.31
C HIS A 238 -16.39 3.52 15.79
N ILE A 239 -15.24 4.12 16.08
CA ILE A 239 -14.65 4.16 17.42
C ILE A 239 -15.63 4.77 18.45
N ASP A 240 -16.26 5.90 18.17
CA ASP A 240 -17.12 6.59 19.14
C ASP A 240 -18.33 5.73 19.56
N GLU A 241 -18.98 5.07 18.59
CA GLU A 241 -20.10 4.16 18.83
C GLU A 241 -19.64 2.91 19.60
N THR A 242 -18.48 2.37 19.22
CA THR A 242 -17.88 1.21 19.89
C THR A 242 -17.59 1.50 21.35
N ILE A 243 -17.09 2.70 21.66
CA ILE A 243 -16.87 3.15 23.04
C ILE A 243 -18.20 3.23 23.79
N ASP A 244 -19.27 3.73 23.16
CA ASP A 244 -20.59 3.79 23.80
C ASP A 244 -21.11 2.39 24.15
N VAL A 245 -20.97 1.43 23.23
CA VAL A 245 -21.32 0.02 23.45
C VAL A 245 -20.53 -0.58 24.62
N ILE A 246 -19.21 -0.37 24.64
CA ILE A 246 -18.36 -0.86 25.72
C ILE A 246 -18.82 -0.26 27.05
N LYS A 247 -19.03 1.05 27.11
CA LYS A 247 -19.47 1.73 28.33
C LYS A 247 -20.81 1.24 28.86
N GLU A 248 -21.75 0.91 27.98
CA GLU A 248 -23.08 0.46 28.36
C GLU A 248 -23.12 -1.02 28.78
N LYS A 249 -22.34 -1.89 28.12
CA LYS A 249 -22.51 -3.34 28.21
C LYS A 249 -21.27 -4.11 28.69
N TYR A 250 -20.07 -3.60 28.45
CA TYR A 250 -18.79 -4.29 28.66
C TYR A 250 -17.81 -3.43 29.49
N ASN A 251 -18.30 -2.78 30.54
CA ASN A 251 -17.51 -1.87 31.39
C ASN A 251 -17.61 -2.21 32.87
N ASP A 252 -17.28 -3.46 33.22
CA ASP A 252 -17.21 -3.94 34.60
C ASP A 252 -16.09 -3.27 35.43
N GLN A 253 -15.15 -2.61 34.76
CA GLN A 253 -14.02 -1.89 35.34
C GLN A 253 -14.25 -0.38 35.56
N ASP A 254 -15.44 0.15 35.22
CA ASP A 254 -15.78 1.59 35.31
C ASP A 254 -14.80 2.52 34.58
N LEU A 255 -14.34 2.09 33.39
CA LEU A 255 -13.47 2.86 32.51
C LEU A 255 -14.18 4.12 32.02
N SER A 256 -13.49 5.25 32.11
CA SER A 256 -13.98 6.52 31.59
C SER A 256 -13.93 6.56 30.06
N ARG A 257 -14.78 7.40 29.44
CA ARG A 257 -14.73 7.61 27.97
C ARG A 257 -13.34 8.03 27.51
N LYS A 258 -12.64 8.88 28.27
CA LYS A 258 -11.29 9.34 27.91
C LYS A 258 -10.27 8.19 27.90
N GLN A 259 -10.38 7.23 28.81
CA GLN A 259 -9.54 6.03 28.81
C GLN A 259 -9.81 5.19 27.57
N LEU A 260 -11.08 4.93 27.25
CA LEU A 260 -11.46 4.13 26.09
C LEU A 260 -11.08 4.80 24.76
N VAL A 261 -11.09 6.13 24.67
CA VAL A 261 -10.58 6.87 23.48
C VAL A 261 -9.07 6.66 23.33
N PHE A 262 -8.31 6.80 24.42
CA PHE A 262 -6.87 6.57 24.39
C PHE A 262 -6.54 5.12 23.99
N GLU A 263 -7.25 4.16 24.59
CA GLU A 263 -7.10 2.74 24.29
C GLU A 263 -7.44 2.46 22.82
N ALA A 264 -8.53 3.00 22.30
CA ALA A 264 -8.93 2.83 20.90
C ALA A 264 -7.87 3.30 19.90
N GLN A 265 -7.27 4.47 20.16
CA GLN A 265 -6.20 5.01 19.31
C GLN A 265 -4.98 4.09 19.32
N LYS A 266 -4.54 3.63 20.50
CA LYS A 266 -3.41 2.70 20.61
C LYS A 266 -3.71 1.31 20.05
N THR A 267 -4.91 0.80 20.23
CA THR A 267 -5.37 -0.43 19.60
C THR A 267 -5.32 -0.32 18.07
N LYS A 268 -5.80 0.78 17.49
CA LYS A 268 -5.75 0.99 16.03
C LYS A 268 -4.30 1.02 15.52
N GLU A 269 -3.40 1.71 16.22
CA GLU A 269 -1.97 1.76 15.88
C GLU A 269 -1.33 0.36 15.86
N MET A 270 -1.67 -0.52 16.81
CA MET A 270 -1.04 -1.85 16.94
C MET A 270 -1.67 -2.94 16.06
N ILE A 271 -2.93 -2.76 15.63
CA ILE A 271 -3.59 -3.65 14.67
C ILE A 271 -3.12 -3.35 13.23
N GLU A 272 -2.72 -2.10 12.96
CA GLU A 272 -2.30 -1.64 11.62
C GLU A 272 -3.37 -1.87 10.54
N SER A 273 -4.65 -1.72 10.89
CA SER A 273 -5.79 -2.02 9.99
C SER A 273 -5.81 -1.23 8.68
N ASP A 274 -5.12 -0.09 8.63
CA ASP A 274 -5.02 0.75 7.44
C ASP A 274 -4.03 0.15 6.40
N VAL A 275 -3.19 -0.81 6.81
CA VAL A 275 -2.11 -1.40 6.00
C VAL A 275 -2.27 -2.91 5.83
N VAL A 276 -2.72 -3.60 6.89
CA VAL A 276 -2.83 -5.06 6.95
C VAL A 276 -4.28 -5.46 7.17
N GLN A 277 -4.76 -6.45 6.41
CA GLN A 277 -6.10 -7.00 6.63
C GLN A 277 -6.20 -7.58 8.05
N ILE A 278 -7.24 -7.18 8.78
CA ILE A 278 -7.47 -7.67 10.15
C ILE A 278 -7.58 -9.20 10.16
N GLY A 279 -6.84 -9.84 11.06
CA GLY A 279 -6.76 -11.29 11.20
C GLY A 279 -5.69 -11.95 10.33
N TYR A 280 -5.02 -11.19 9.45
CA TYR A 280 -3.96 -11.70 8.61
C TYR A 280 -2.77 -12.21 9.44
N MET A 281 -2.26 -13.38 9.03
CA MET A 281 -1.11 -14.02 9.62
C MET A 281 -0.13 -14.41 8.51
N ARG A 282 1.15 -14.13 8.72
CA ARG A 282 2.22 -14.62 7.84
C ARG A 282 2.80 -15.89 8.46
N GLU A 283 2.81 -16.98 7.69
CA GLU A 283 3.35 -18.27 8.12
C GLU A 283 4.80 -18.17 8.60
N GLN A 284 5.65 -17.46 7.84
CA GLN A 284 7.06 -17.24 8.21
C GLN A 284 7.20 -16.57 9.58
N ARG A 285 6.33 -15.63 9.95
CA ARG A 285 6.43 -14.92 11.23
C ARG A 285 6.17 -15.86 12.41
N TRP A 286 5.32 -16.87 12.24
CA TRP A 286 5.12 -17.91 13.26
C TRP A 286 6.33 -18.84 13.39
N VAL A 287 7.04 -19.11 12.29
CA VAL A 287 8.32 -19.83 12.32
C VAL A 287 9.36 -19.02 13.10
N ASP A 288 9.49 -17.71 12.82
CA ASP A 288 10.42 -16.83 13.52
C ASP A 288 10.14 -16.76 15.05
N ILE A 289 8.85 -16.74 15.44
CA ILE A 289 8.42 -16.81 16.84
C ILE A 289 8.80 -18.16 17.47
N ALA A 290 8.60 -19.26 16.75
CA ALA A 290 8.99 -20.58 17.23
C ALA A 290 10.51 -20.71 17.39
N ASP A 291 11.30 -20.16 16.47
CA ASP A 291 12.77 -20.17 16.51
C ASP A 291 13.32 -19.47 17.76
N ILE A 292 12.66 -18.40 18.22
CA ILE A 292 12.98 -17.73 19.49
C ILE A 292 12.81 -18.71 20.65
N TYR A 293 11.69 -19.43 20.72
CA TYR A 293 11.47 -20.43 21.77
C TYR A 293 12.41 -21.64 21.66
N ILE A 294 12.77 -22.06 20.44
CA ILE A 294 13.73 -23.14 20.20
C ILE A 294 15.11 -22.73 20.72
N THR A 295 15.55 -21.51 20.41
CA THR A 295 16.84 -20.97 20.86
C THR A 295 16.92 -20.88 22.39
N GLN A 296 15.79 -20.68 23.06
CA GLN A 296 15.66 -20.66 24.51
C GLN A 296 15.46 -22.06 25.13
N GLY A 297 15.37 -23.11 24.33
CA GLY A 297 15.14 -24.49 24.80
C GLY A 297 13.72 -24.78 25.27
N LEU A 298 12.75 -23.92 24.94
CA LEU A 298 11.33 -24.05 25.30
C LEU A 298 10.53 -24.87 24.28
N LEU A 299 11.01 -24.96 23.03
CA LEU A 299 10.47 -25.80 21.96
C LEU A 299 11.53 -26.75 21.41
N PRO A 300 11.14 -27.93 20.88
CA PRO A 300 12.05 -28.84 20.20
C PRO A 300 12.50 -28.26 18.84
N ALA A 301 13.71 -28.61 18.40
CA ALA A 301 14.34 -28.03 17.20
C ALA A 301 13.61 -28.33 15.88
N ASP A 302 12.74 -29.35 15.85
CA ASP A 302 11.94 -29.78 14.71
C ASP A 302 10.45 -29.42 14.85
N PHE A 303 10.11 -28.47 15.74
CA PHE A 303 8.72 -28.11 15.99
C PHE A 303 8.04 -27.50 14.74
N PRO A 304 6.93 -28.07 14.24
CA PRO A 304 6.28 -27.60 13.02
C PRO A 304 5.35 -26.41 13.30
N ALA A 305 5.91 -25.20 13.38
CA ALA A 305 5.15 -23.99 13.70
C ALA A 305 4.01 -23.69 12.72
N SER A 306 4.20 -23.99 11.42
CA SER A 306 3.18 -23.82 10.39
C SER A 306 1.93 -24.69 10.63
N GLU A 307 2.10 -25.86 11.24
CA GLU A 307 0.98 -26.73 11.60
C GLU A 307 0.12 -26.17 12.74
N VAL A 308 0.50 -25.10 13.42
CA VAL A 308 -0.35 -24.47 14.45
C VAL A 308 -1.35 -23.50 13.81
N ILE A 309 -1.10 -23.06 12.58
CA ILE A 309 -1.94 -22.10 11.88
C ILE A 309 -3.07 -22.85 11.17
N TYR A 310 -4.28 -22.28 11.21
CA TYR A 310 -5.40 -22.71 10.39
C TYR A 310 -5.55 -21.79 9.18
N LEU A 311 -5.30 -22.33 7.99
CA LEU A 311 -5.61 -21.68 6.73
C LEU A 311 -6.80 -22.43 6.11
N PRO A 312 -8.00 -21.83 6.04
CA PRO A 312 -9.15 -22.51 5.46
C PRO A 312 -8.94 -22.70 3.95
N ASP A 313 -9.06 -23.93 3.47
CA ASP A 313 -9.13 -24.21 2.03
C ASP A 313 -10.34 -23.48 1.44
N GLU A 314 -10.13 -22.66 0.42
CA GLU A 314 -11.26 -22.11 -0.34
C GLU A 314 -11.93 -23.24 -1.12
N SER A 315 -13.07 -23.71 -0.61
CA SER A 315 -13.85 -24.71 -1.32
C SER A 315 -14.53 -24.06 -2.53
N PHE A 316 -14.62 -24.79 -3.64
CA PHE A 316 -15.41 -24.39 -4.81
C PHE A 316 -16.87 -24.03 -4.46
N LEU A 317 -17.40 -24.59 -3.37
CA LEU A 317 -18.74 -24.29 -2.87
C LEU A 317 -18.86 -22.88 -2.27
N ASP A 318 -17.79 -22.31 -1.71
CA ASP A 318 -17.81 -20.96 -1.15
C ASP A 318 -17.84 -19.90 -2.23
N VAL A 319 -17.08 -20.10 -3.31
CA VAL A 319 -17.16 -19.29 -4.53
C VAL A 319 -18.58 -19.33 -5.12
N ILE A 320 -19.22 -20.51 -5.13
CA ILE A 320 -20.61 -20.66 -5.57
C ILE A 320 -21.58 -19.91 -4.65
N LYS A 321 -21.41 -19.96 -3.32
CA LYS A 321 -22.28 -19.23 -2.36
C LYS A 321 -22.18 -17.72 -2.55
N GLU A 322 -20.98 -17.20 -2.77
CA GLU A 322 -20.71 -15.78 -3.02
C GLU A 322 -21.33 -15.33 -4.36
N HIS A 323 -21.22 -16.16 -5.39
CA HIS A 323 -21.68 -15.85 -6.75
C HIS A 323 -23.07 -16.44 -7.10
N ARG A 324 -23.86 -16.87 -6.09
CA ARG A 324 -25.12 -17.64 -6.29
C ARG A 324 -26.14 -16.95 -7.19
N TRP A 325 -26.21 -15.61 -7.12
CA TRP A 325 -27.12 -14.80 -7.94
C TRP A 325 -26.75 -14.86 -9.42
N LEU A 326 -25.45 -14.79 -9.72
CA LEU A 326 -24.93 -14.88 -11.07
C LEU A 326 -25.21 -16.28 -11.66
N ILE A 327 -25.01 -17.33 -10.87
CA ILE A 327 -25.31 -18.72 -11.25
C ILE A 327 -26.81 -18.91 -11.50
N GLY A 328 -27.67 -18.33 -10.66
CA GLY A 328 -29.13 -18.36 -10.83
C GLY A 328 -29.59 -17.71 -12.15
N ILE A 329 -29.00 -16.58 -12.53
CA ILE A 329 -29.28 -15.88 -13.79
C ILE A 329 -28.87 -16.76 -15.00
N ILE A 330 -27.69 -17.38 -14.93
CA ILE A 330 -27.19 -18.26 -16.00
C ILE A 330 -28.09 -19.50 -16.17
N LEU A 331 -28.53 -20.12 -15.06
CA LEU A 331 -29.44 -21.26 -15.11
C LEU A 331 -30.80 -20.90 -15.73
N LEU A 332 -31.37 -19.75 -15.38
CA LEU A 332 -32.62 -19.24 -15.96
C LEU A 332 -32.53 -19.09 -17.48
N ALA A 333 -31.42 -18.52 -17.98
CA ALA A 333 -31.16 -18.41 -19.41
C ALA A 333 -31.08 -19.79 -20.07
N LEU A 334 -30.42 -20.76 -19.43
CA LEU A 334 -30.27 -22.12 -19.94
C LEU A 334 -31.62 -22.87 -20.04
N ILE A 335 -32.52 -22.70 -19.05
CA ILE A 335 -33.86 -23.31 -19.09
C ILE A 335 -34.68 -22.77 -20.25
N SER A 336 -34.63 -21.45 -20.47
CA SER A 336 -35.35 -20.80 -21.56
C SER A 336 -34.95 -21.39 -22.92
N ILE A 337 -33.65 -21.62 -23.11
CA ILE A 337 -33.07 -22.26 -24.30
C ILE A 337 -33.50 -23.74 -24.41
N LEU A 338 -33.47 -24.49 -23.32
CA LEU A 338 -33.88 -25.91 -23.32
C LEU A 338 -35.37 -26.10 -23.63
N LEU A 339 -36.25 -25.25 -23.10
CA LEU A 339 -37.68 -25.31 -23.35
C LEU A 339 -38.03 -25.01 -24.81
N THR A 340 -37.33 -24.05 -25.42
CA THR A 340 -37.48 -23.73 -26.85
C THR A 340 -37.01 -24.89 -27.73
N LEU A 341 -35.86 -25.49 -27.42
CA LEU A 341 -35.35 -26.65 -28.15
C LEU A 341 -36.26 -27.89 -28.01
N HIS A 342 -36.83 -28.13 -26.82
CA HIS A 342 -37.75 -29.24 -26.58
C HIS A 342 -39.08 -29.07 -27.34
N SER A 343 -39.61 -27.85 -27.39
CA SER A 343 -40.79 -27.50 -28.21
C SER A 343 -40.56 -27.78 -29.70
N ILE A 344 -39.36 -27.50 -30.21
CA ILE A 344 -38.97 -27.77 -31.60
C ILE A 344 -38.83 -29.28 -31.86
N SER A 345 -38.30 -30.04 -30.89
CA SER A 345 -38.13 -31.49 -31.00
C SER A 345 -39.46 -32.27 -31.01
N LEU A 346 -40.43 -31.89 -30.17
CA LEU A 346 -41.76 -32.53 -30.15
C LEU A 346 -42.49 -32.37 -31.49
N ARG A 347 -42.35 -31.20 -32.14
CA ARG A 347 -42.92 -30.96 -33.47
C ARG A 347 -42.32 -31.87 -34.54
N ARG A 348 -41.03 -32.23 -34.41
CA ARG A 348 -40.34 -33.13 -35.33
C ARG A 348 -40.73 -34.60 -35.13
N ALA A 349 -40.94 -35.05 -33.90
CA ALA A 349 -41.29 -36.44 -33.60
C ALA A 349 -42.67 -36.86 -34.14
N VAL A 350 -43.63 -35.93 -34.17
CA VAL A 350 -44.99 -36.17 -34.70
C VAL A 350 -45.00 -36.35 -36.22
N GLN A 351 -44.03 -35.78 -36.95
CA GLN A 351 -43.96 -35.85 -38.42
C GLN A 351 -43.32 -37.13 -38.96
N VAL A 352 -42.52 -37.85 -38.16
CA VAL A 352 -41.71 -38.99 -38.61
C VAL A 352 -42.53 -40.27 -38.82
N ARG A 353 -43.68 -40.44 -38.13
CA ARG A 353 -44.50 -41.68 -38.23
C ARG A 353 -45.38 -41.77 -39.48
N THR A 354 -45.59 -40.68 -40.23
CA THR A 354 -46.47 -40.65 -41.41
C THR A 354 -45.77 -40.89 -42.76
N ALA A 355 -44.44 -41.03 -42.82
CA ALA A 355 -43.67 -40.99 -44.07
C ALA A 355 -43.36 -42.35 -44.73
N LYS A 356 -43.51 -43.49 -44.05
CA LYS A 356 -43.08 -44.83 -44.55
C LYS A 356 -43.82 -45.40 -45.77
N LEU A 357 -44.82 -44.70 -46.33
CA LEU A 357 -45.53 -45.16 -47.54
C LEU A 357 -45.32 -44.28 -48.78
N LYS A 358 -44.54 -43.20 -48.66
CA LYS A 358 -44.13 -42.39 -49.82
C LYS A 358 -42.66 -42.65 -50.20
N GLU A 359 -42.03 -43.62 -49.54
CA GLU A 359 -40.60 -43.97 -49.50
C GLU A 359 -39.93 -44.33 -50.86
N SER A 360 -40.68 -44.67 -51.91
CA SER A 360 -40.11 -44.96 -53.25
C SER A 360 -40.15 -43.77 -54.22
N GLU A 361 -41.19 -42.93 -54.15
CA GLU A 361 -41.29 -41.65 -54.88
C GLU A 361 -40.53 -40.54 -54.13
N GLU A 362 -40.50 -40.67 -52.81
CA GLU A 362 -39.59 -39.97 -51.92
C GLU A 362 -38.17 -40.31 -52.25
N ARG A 363 -37.72 -41.54 -52.56
CA ARG A 363 -36.27 -41.81 -52.76
C ARG A 363 -35.56 -40.89 -53.77
N PHE A 364 -36.17 -40.58 -54.92
CA PHE A 364 -35.60 -39.64 -55.91
C PHE A 364 -35.84 -38.17 -55.53
N ARG A 365 -37.02 -37.84 -54.97
CA ARG A 365 -37.29 -36.53 -54.33
C ARG A 365 -36.54 -36.35 -52.98
N GLU A 366 -35.88 -37.38 -52.47
CA GLU A 366 -35.13 -37.42 -51.22
C GLU A 366 -33.66 -37.21 -51.52
N LEU A 367 -33.17 -37.87 -52.57
CA LEU A 367 -31.78 -37.76 -53.00
C LEU A 367 -31.45 -36.42 -53.67
N PHE A 368 -32.40 -35.77 -54.35
CA PHE A 368 -32.21 -34.44 -54.96
C PHE A 368 -32.90 -33.34 -54.13
N GLU A 369 -34.24 -33.40 -53.98
CA GLU A 369 -35.04 -32.37 -53.29
C GLU A 369 -34.87 -32.35 -51.75
N ARG A 370 -34.55 -33.47 -51.08
CA ARG A 370 -34.19 -33.48 -49.64
C ARG A 370 -32.69 -33.63 -49.39
N ASN A 371 -31.85 -33.56 -50.43
CA ASN A 371 -30.42 -33.47 -50.17
C ASN A 371 -30.16 -32.23 -49.30
N LYS A 372 -29.32 -32.37 -48.28
CA LYS A 372 -28.91 -31.23 -47.46
C LYS A 372 -27.83 -30.40 -48.15
N CYS A 373 -27.15 -30.96 -49.14
CA CYS A 373 -26.26 -30.20 -50.00
C CYS A 373 -27.09 -29.32 -50.95
N VAL A 374 -26.63 -28.09 -51.16
CA VAL A 374 -27.24 -27.16 -52.11
C VAL A 374 -26.92 -27.65 -53.51
N GLU A 375 -27.94 -27.92 -54.32
CA GLU A 375 -27.77 -28.42 -55.69
C GLU A 375 -28.53 -27.55 -56.68
N LEU A 376 -27.85 -27.15 -57.76
CA LEU A 376 -28.40 -26.40 -58.88
C LEU A 376 -28.13 -27.17 -60.17
N ILE A 377 -29.07 -27.12 -61.11
CA ILE A 377 -28.86 -27.49 -62.51
C ILE A 377 -28.88 -26.21 -63.33
N ILE A 378 -27.81 -25.96 -64.07
CA ILE A 378 -27.60 -24.70 -64.79
C ILE A 378 -27.47 -25.01 -66.27
N ASP A 379 -28.09 -24.18 -67.10
CA ASP A 379 -27.87 -24.19 -68.54
C ASP A 379 -26.58 -23.42 -68.86
N PRO A 380 -25.51 -24.09 -69.33
CA PRO A 380 -24.24 -23.42 -69.60
C PRO A 380 -24.28 -22.47 -70.79
N ASP A 381 -25.30 -22.53 -71.66
CA ASP A 381 -25.39 -21.67 -72.85
C ASP A 381 -25.84 -20.24 -72.51
N ASN A 382 -26.70 -20.08 -71.50
CA ASN A 382 -27.26 -18.77 -71.10
C ASN A 382 -27.12 -18.47 -69.59
N GLY A 383 -26.68 -19.42 -68.77
CA GLY A 383 -26.51 -19.29 -67.32
C GLY A 383 -27.80 -19.38 -66.51
N GLU A 384 -28.92 -19.79 -67.13
CA GLU A 384 -30.20 -19.95 -66.43
C GLU A 384 -30.16 -21.14 -65.46
N ILE A 385 -30.74 -20.96 -64.28
CA ILE A 385 -30.91 -22.06 -63.32
C ILE A 385 -32.14 -22.86 -63.77
N VAL A 386 -31.90 -24.03 -64.35
CA VAL A 386 -32.92 -24.93 -64.91
C VAL A 386 -33.63 -25.72 -63.82
N GLU A 387 -32.92 -26.05 -62.74
CA GLU A 387 -33.49 -26.74 -61.59
C GLU A 387 -32.74 -26.37 -60.31
N ALA A 388 -33.43 -26.33 -59.17
CA ALA A 388 -32.83 -26.07 -57.86
C ALA A 388 -33.53 -26.89 -56.79
N ASN A 389 -32.76 -27.56 -55.93
CA ASN A 389 -33.32 -28.36 -54.85
C ASN A 389 -33.79 -27.50 -53.67
N HIS A 390 -34.55 -28.08 -52.74
CA HIS A 390 -35.02 -27.37 -51.56
C HIS A 390 -33.88 -26.77 -50.71
N ALA A 391 -32.75 -27.45 -50.57
CA ALA A 391 -31.60 -26.91 -49.85
C ALA A 391 -31.07 -25.63 -50.50
N ALA A 392 -31.06 -25.53 -51.83
CA ALA A 392 -30.72 -24.30 -52.55
C ALA A 392 -31.71 -23.18 -52.26
N ALA A 393 -33.02 -23.47 -52.29
CA ALA A 393 -34.05 -22.47 -51.97
C ALA A 393 -33.91 -21.93 -50.53
N VAL A 394 -33.67 -22.81 -49.56
CA VAL A 394 -33.45 -22.41 -48.16
C VAL A 394 -32.13 -21.63 -48.00
N PHE A 395 -31.04 -22.11 -48.62
CA PHE A 395 -29.73 -21.49 -48.50
C PHE A 395 -29.69 -20.10 -49.13
N TYR A 396 -30.20 -19.92 -50.34
CA TYR A 396 -30.21 -18.60 -51.00
C TYR A 396 -31.38 -17.69 -50.54
N GLY A 397 -32.38 -18.23 -49.86
CA GLY A 397 -33.56 -17.50 -49.37
C GLY A 397 -34.57 -17.11 -50.47
N TYR A 398 -34.31 -17.52 -51.72
CA TYR A 398 -35.28 -17.43 -52.81
C TYR A 398 -36.15 -18.69 -52.80
N ASN A 399 -37.44 -18.56 -53.10
CA ASN A 399 -38.22 -19.75 -53.39
C ASN A 399 -37.76 -20.39 -54.72
N ARG A 400 -38.13 -21.65 -54.95
CA ARG A 400 -37.68 -22.38 -56.15
C ARG A 400 -38.04 -21.66 -57.45
N GLU A 401 -39.27 -21.16 -57.60
CA GLU A 401 -39.68 -20.44 -58.82
C GLU A 401 -38.85 -19.17 -59.06
N GLN A 402 -38.50 -18.45 -57.99
CA GLN A 402 -37.60 -17.30 -58.06
C GLN A 402 -36.19 -17.72 -58.48
N LEU A 403 -35.63 -18.80 -57.90
CA LEU A 403 -34.32 -19.31 -58.32
C LEU A 403 -34.30 -19.70 -59.81
N LEU A 404 -35.36 -20.35 -60.29
CA LEU A 404 -35.46 -20.75 -61.70
C LEU A 404 -35.62 -19.56 -62.66
N ALA A 405 -36.08 -18.42 -62.16
CA ALA A 405 -36.16 -17.18 -62.92
C ALA A 405 -34.85 -16.37 -62.87
N LEU A 406 -33.87 -16.78 -62.05
CA LEU A 406 -32.58 -16.11 -61.93
C LEU A 406 -31.53 -16.72 -62.87
N ASN A 407 -30.60 -15.85 -63.25
CA ASN A 407 -29.35 -16.26 -63.84
C ASN A 407 -28.33 -16.54 -62.73
N ILE A 408 -27.41 -17.48 -62.94
CA ILE A 408 -26.35 -17.82 -61.97
C ILE A 408 -25.51 -16.60 -61.57
N SER A 409 -25.35 -15.62 -62.47
CA SER A 409 -24.68 -14.35 -62.17
C SER A 409 -25.37 -13.52 -61.07
N ALA A 410 -26.68 -13.67 -60.88
CA ALA A 410 -27.43 -12.91 -59.88
C ALA A 410 -27.14 -13.36 -58.43
N ILE A 411 -26.68 -14.60 -58.24
CA ILE A 411 -26.33 -15.17 -56.93
C ILE A 411 -24.81 -15.29 -56.73
N ASN A 412 -24.02 -14.96 -57.74
CA ASN A 412 -22.58 -14.98 -57.72
C ASN A 412 -22.03 -13.55 -57.53
N THR A 413 -20.86 -13.40 -56.90
CA THR A 413 -20.21 -12.09 -56.74
C THR A 413 -19.13 -11.80 -57.78
N PHE A 414 -18.79 -12.77 -58.63
CA PHE A 414 -17.85 -12.56 -59.74
C PHE A 414 -18.47 -11.78 -60.91
N ALA A 415 -17.59 -11.23 -61.75
CA ALA A 415 -18.00 -10.58 -63.00
C ALA A 415 -18.47 -11.63 -64.03
N ASN A 416 -19.39 -11.25 -64.91
CA ASN A 416 -20.06 -12.19 -65.82
C ASN A 416 -19.09 -12.93 -66.75
N ASP A 417 -18.00 -12.28 -67.18
CA ASP A 417 -16.93 -12.86 -67.99
C ASP A 417 -16.24 -14.04 -67.28
N GLN A 418 -15.92 -13.87 -66.00
CA GLN A 418 -15.33 -14.93 -65.18
C GLN A 418 -16.29 -16.10 -64.96
N ILE A 419 -17.57 -15.82 -64.75
CA ILE A 419 -18.61 -16.86 -64.57
C ILE A 419 -18.77 -17.69 -65.87
N HIS A 420 -18.76 -17.04 -67.02
CA HIS A 420 -18.82 -17.71 -68.32
C HIS A 420 -17.59 -18.59 -68.58
N GLU A 421 -16.40 -18.12 -68.23
CA GLU A 421 -15.16 -18.90 -68.35
C GLU A 421 -15.21 -20.17 -67.49
N GLU A 422 -15.61 -20.05 -66.22
CA GLU A 422 -15.71 -21.21 -65.32
C GLU A 422 -16.79 -22.21 -65.76
N MET A 423 -17.96 -21.75 -66.25
CA MET A 423 -18.98 -22.64 -66.82
C MET A 423 -18.50 -23.36 -68.08
N ALA A 424 -17.72 -22.68 -68.94
CA ALA A 424 -17.15 -23.29 -70.14
C ALA A 424 -16.13 -24.39 -69.78
N LEU A 425 -15.30 -24.17 -68.76
CA LEU A 425 -14.35 -25.16 -68.24
C LEU A 425 -15.06 -26.36 -67.60
N ALA A 426 -16.12 -26.12 -66.79
CA ALA A 426 -16.93 -27.17 -66.17
C ALA A 426 -17.69 -28.01 -67.22
N ARG A 427 -18.19 -27.39 -68.29
CA ARG A 427 -18.86 -28.08 -69.40
C ARG A 427 -17.95 -29.05 -70.13
N LEU A 428 -16.67 -28.71 -70.28
CA LEU A 428 -15.65 -29.57 -70.86
C LEU A 428 -15.06 -30.58 -69.86
N ALA A 429 -15.57 -30.62 -68.62
CA ALA A 429 -15.03 -31.40 -67.50
C ALA A 429 -13.53 -31.15 -67.25
N LYS A 430 -13.04 -29.93 -67.58
CA LYS A 430 -11.63 -29.54 -67.41
C LYS A 430 -11.33 -28.97 -66.03
N ARG A 431 -12.36 -28.50 -65.32
CA ARG A 431 -12.29 -28.00 -63.95
C ARG A 431 -13.65 -28.16 -63.28
N ASP A 432 -13.69 -28.84 -62.16
CA ASP A 432 -14.92 -29.25 -61.47
C ASP A 432 -15.02 -28.73 -60.03
N HIS A 433 -14.06 -27.92 -59.56
CA HIS A 433 -14.01 -27.41 -58.19
C HIS A 433 -13.46 -25.97 -58.12
N PHE A 434 -14.16 -25.10 -57.39
CA PHE A 434 -13.77 -23.71 -57.11
C PHE A 434 -14.39 -23.16 -55.80
N ILE A 435 -13.71 -22.21 -55.15
CA ILE A 435 -14.14 -21.57 -53.90
C ILE A 435 -14.30 -20.07 -54.13
N PHE A 436 -15.47 -19.52 -53.81
CA PHE A 436 -15.74 -18.08 -53.88
C PHE A 436 -16.97 -17.71 -53.05
N LYS A 437 -17.55 -16.53 -53.29
CA LYS A 437 -18.64 -15.96 -52.50
C LYS A 437 -19.96 -15.93 -53.26
N HIS A 438 -21.02 -16.39 -52.62
CA HIS A 438 -22.39 -16.29 -53.12
C HIS A 438 -23.20 -15.28 -52.33
N ARG A 439 -24.16 -14.64 -53.00
CA ARG A 439 -25.07 -13.65 -52.43
C ARG A 439 -26.48 -14.24 -52.28
N LEU A 440 -27.04 -14.10 -51.10
CA LEU A 440 -28.39 -14.52 -50.76
C LEU A 440 -29.39 -13.42 -51.14
N SER A 441 -30.68 -13.77 -51.17
CA SER A 441 -31.80 -12.84 -51.44
C SER A 441 -31.88 -11.63 -50.50
N ASN A 442 -31.44 -11.79 -49.26
CA ASN A 442 -31.36 -10.71 -48.27
C ASN A 442 -30.09 -9.84 -48.43
N GLY A 443 -29.24 -10.14 -49.43
CA GLY A 443 -27.97 -9.46 -49.69
C GLY A 443 -26.78 -10.01 -48.90
N GLU A 444 -26.99 -10.95 -47.97
CA GLU A 444 -25.91 -11.59 -47.19
C GLU A 444 -24.96 -12.36 -48.12
N ILE A 445 -23.67 -12.33 -47.81
CA ILE A 445 -22.63 -13.00 -48.59
C ILE A 445 -22.13 -14.21 -47.79
N ARG A 446 -22.11 -15.40 -48.42
CA ARG A 446 -21.60 -16.66 -47.85
C ARG A 446 -20.38 -17.14 -48.63
N ASP A 447 -19.39 -17.68 -47.91
CA ASP A 447 -18.27 -18.38 -48.52
C ASP A 447 -18.71 -19.78 -48.92
N VAL A 448 -18.58 -20.10 -50.21
CA VAL A 448 -19.04 -21.35 -50.78
C VAL A 448 -17.93 -22.08 -51.53
N GLU A 449 -17.92 -23.40 -51.36
CA GLU A 449 -17.10 -24.33 -52.12
C GLU A 449 -18.02 -25.05 -53.11
N VAL A 450 -17.78 -24.88 -54.41
CA VAL A 450 -18.69 -25.33 -55.47
C VAL A 450 -18.03 -26.38 -56.33
N TYR A 451 -18.73 -27.49 -56.53
CA TYR A 451 -18.35 -28.58 -57.42
C TYR A 451 -19.32 -28.63 -58.60
N SER A 452 -18.83 -28.64 -59.83
CA SER A 452 -19.71 -28.58 -61.01
C SER A 452 -19.26 -29.49 -62.15
N GLY A 453 -20.21 -30.15 -62.82
CA GLY A 453 -19.91 -31.02 -63.96
C GLY A 453 -21.11 -31.23 -64.90
N PRO A 454 -20.92 -31.87 -66.08
CA PRO A 454 -21.98 -32.02 -67.07
C PRO A 454 -22.96 -33.17 -66.72
N ILE A 455 -24.26 -32.96 -67.00
CA ILE A 455 -25.33 -33.95 -66.91
C ILE A 455 -26.23 -33.90 -68.15
N VAL A 456 -26.76 -35.04 -68.60
CA VAL A 456 -27.73 -35.10 -69.70
C VAL A 456 -29.12 -35.30 -69.13
N TRP A 457 -30.01 -34.32 -69.32
CA TRP A 457 -31.41 -34.40 -68.89
C TRP A 457 -32.34 -33.98 -70.03
N LYS A 458 -33.35 -34.82 -70.34
CA LYS A 458 -34.29 -34.63 -71.45
C LYS A 458 -33.58 -34.30 -72.78
N GLN A 459 -32.47 -35.00 -73.06
CA GLN A 459 -31.64 -34.83 -74.27
C GLN A 459 -30.89 -33.49 -74.41
N LYS A 460 -30.82 -32.67 -73.34
CA LYS A 460 -30.00 -31.46 -73.27
C LYS A 460 -28.83 -31.66 -72.30
N GLN A 461 -27.65 -31.11 -72.63
CA GLN A 461 -26.48 -31.12 -71.75
C GLN A 461 -26.51 -29.89 -70.84
N LEU A 462 -26.63 -30.13 -69.54
CA LEU A 462 -26.69 -29.13 -68.49
C LEU A 462 -25.49 -29.29 -67.55
N LEU A 463 -25.30 -28.36 -66.63
CA LEU A 463 -24.34 -28.50 -65.52
C LEU A 463 -25.10 -28.84 -64.25
N TYR A 464 -24.65 -29.86 -63.52
CA TYR A 464 -25.02 -30.01 -62.11
C TYR A 464 -23.97 -29.28 -61.27
N SER A 465 -24.39 -28.54 -60.26
CA SER A 465 -23.52 -27.80 -59.34
C SER A 465 -23.92 -28.07 -57.90
N ILE A 466 -22.98 -28.58 -57.09
CA ILE A 466 -23.13 -28.82 -55.66
C ILE A 466 -22.38 -27.72 -54.92
N VAL A 467 -23.05 -27.01 -54.02
CA VAL A 467 -22.52 -25.87 -53.28
C VAL A 467 -22.48 -26.23 -51.79
N HIS A 468 -21.31 -26.07 -51.17
CA HIS A 468 -21.13 -26.26 -49.74
C HIS A 468 -20.87 -24.92 -49.05
N ASP A 469 -21.67 -24.59 -48.04
CA ASP A 469 -21.40 -23.46 -47.15
C ASP A 469 -20.23 -23.81 -46.23
N VAL A 470 -19.11 -23.14 -46.44
CA VAL A 470 -17.89 -23.31 -45.66
C VAL A 470 -17.67 -22.16 -44.67
N SER A 471 -18.67 -21.29 -44.49
CA SER A 471 -18.60 -20.11 -43.62
C SER A 471 -18.28 -20.49 -42.17
N SER A 472 -18.90 -21.55 -41.63
CA SER A 472 -18.63 -22.00 -40.25
C SER A 472 -17.21 -22.55 -40.07
N ARG A 473 -16.69 -23.27 -41.09
CA ARG A 473 -15.30 -23.77 -41.10
C ARG A 473 -14.33 -22.58 -41.15
N LYS A 474 -14.54 -21.63 -42.06
CA LYS A 474 -13.75 -20.40 -42.18
C LYS A 474 -13.78 -19.56 -40.91
N GLN A 475 -14.93 -19.46 -40.24
CA GLN A 475 -15.05 -18.78 -38.94
C GLN A 475 -14.34 -19.54 -37.81
N ALA A 476 -14.39 -20.88 -37.79
CA ALA A 476 -13.66 -21.68 -36.80
C ALA A 476 -12.14 -21.59 -37.00
N GLU A 477 -11.67 -21.62 -38.26
CA GLU A 477 -10.28 -21.35 -38.62
C GLU A 477 -9.86 -19.95 -38.18
N ALA A 478 -10.67 -18.93 -38.47
CA ALA A 478 -10.40 -17.55 -38.02
C ALA A 478 -10.39 -17.41 -36.49
N LYS A 479 -11.29 -18.11 -35.77
CA LYS A 479 -11.30 -18.15 -34.30
C LYS A 479 -10.07 -18.85 -33.74
N ALA A 480 -9.62 -19.95 -34.34
CA ALA A 480 -8.42 -20.65 -33.94
C ALA A 480 -7.17 -19.77 -34.16
N THR A 481 -7.09 -19.09 -35.31
CA THR A 481 -6.05 -18.08 -35.57
C THR A 481 -6.10 -16.94 -34.55
N ALA A 482 -7.29 -16.44 -34.21
CA ALA A 482 -7.45 -15.37 -33.22
C ALA A 482 -6.99 -15.81 -31.81
N LEU A 483 -7.35 -17.02 -31.37
CA LEU A 483 -6.88 -17.57 -30.09
C LEU A 483 -5.37 -17.78 -30.07
N ASN A 484 -4.80 -18.27 -31.17
CA ASN A 484 -3.36 -18.43 -31.31
C ASN A 484 -2.65 -17.07 -31.22
N ASN A 485 -3.20 -16.03 -31.87
CA ASN A 485 -2.66 -14.67 -31.77
C ASN A 485 -2.74 -14.12 -30.34
N ILE A 486 -3.84 -14.35 -29.62
CA ILE A 486 -3.97 -13.90 -28.21
C ILE A 486 -2.92 -14.56 -27.31
N LEU A 487 -2.66 -15.86 -27.49
CA LEU A 487 -1.62 -16.57 -26.73
C LEU A 487 -0.22 -16.09 -27.13
N GLU A 488 0.00 -15.87 -28.43
CA GLU A 488 1.26 -15.38 -28.96
C GLU A 488 1.56 -13.96 -28.45
N GLU A 489 0.56 -13.06 -28.41
CA GLU A 489 0.67 -11.66 -27.99
C GLU A 489 0.50 -11.43 -26.48
N SER A 490 0.30 -12.49 -25.69
CA SER A 490 0.19 -12.38 -24.22
C SER A 490 1.45 -11.76 -23.61
N LEU A 491 1.24 -10.82 -22.67
CA LEU A 491 2.32 -10.17 -21.91
C LEU A 491 3.04 -11.14 -20.95
N ASN A 492 2.30 -12.10 -20.37
CA ASN A 492 2.92 -13.17 -19.59
C ASN A 492 3.74 -14.06 -20.51
N GLU A 493 4.93 -14.44 -20.06
CA GLU A 493 5.79 -15.35 -20.80
C GLU A 493 5.23 -16.77 -20.72
N ILE A 494 5.09 -17.42 -21.87
CA ILE A 494 4.57 -18.79 -21.96
C ILE A 494 5.59 -19.64 -22.69
N TYR A 495 6.07 -20.67 -22.01
CA TYR A 495 7.03 -21.62 -22.55
C TYR A 495 6.41 -22.99 -22.70
N ILE A 496 6.58 -23.58 -23.88
CA ILE A 496 6.23 -24.96 -24.15
C ILE A 496 7.53 -25.68 -24.49
N PHE A 497 7.90 -26.69 -23.71
CA PHE A 497 9.10 -27.47 -23.93
C PHE A 497 8.83 -28.96 -23.82
N ASP A 498 9.68 -29.72 -24.49
CA ASP A 498 9.58 -31.17 -24.62
C ASP A 498 9.76 -31.87 -23.27
N ALA A 499 8.89 -32.82 -22.92
CA ALA A 499 8.99 -33.50 -21.62
C ALA A 499 10.17 -34.47 -21.51
N GLU A 500 10.74 -34.95 -22.63
CA GLU A 500 11.89 -35.86 -22.67
C GLU A 500 13.20 -35.10 -22.86
N THR A 501 13.29 -34.25 -23.88
CA THR A 501 14.53 -33.53 -24.25
C THR A 501 14.71 -32.20 -23.53
N LEU A 502 13.66 -31.67 -22.90
CA LEU A 502 13.60 -30.36 -22.25
C LEU A 502 13.85 -29.15 -23.17
N LYS A 503 14.02 -29.37 -24.48
CA LYS A 503 14.19 -28.29 -25.44
C LYS A 503 12.89 -27.51 -25.63
N PHE A 504 13.01 -26.19 -25.75
CA PHE A 504 11.86 -25.35 -26.09
C PHE A 504 11.29 -25.74 -27.46
N ILE A 505 9.96 -25.85 -27.52
CA ILE A 505 9.20 -26.10 -28.74
C ILE A 505 8.60 -24.78 -29.23
N GLN A 506 8.00 -24.04 -28.29
CA GLN A 506 7.38 -22.75 -28.55
C GLN A 506 7.54 -21.83 -27.34
N VAL A 507 7.80 -20.57 -27.65
CA VAL A 507 7.83 -19.46 -26.69
C VAL A 507 7.04 -18.31 -27.32
N ASN A 508 6.05 -17.79 -26.60
CA ASN A 508 5.22 -16.71 -27.11
C ASN A 508 6.01 -15.41 -27.30
N TYR A 509 5.41 -14.40 -27.92
CA TYR A 509 6.07 -13.14 -28.21
C TYR A 509 6.56 -12.43 -26.94
N GLY A 510 5.76 -12.45 -25.86
CA GLY A 510 6.15 -11.87 -24.57
C GLY A 510 7.45 -12.45 -24.03
N GLY A 511 7.59 -13.78 -24.02
CA GLY A 511 8.82 -14.46 -23.61
C GLY A 511 10.03 -14.14 -24.50
N ARG A 512 9.83 -14.08 -25.82
CA ARG A 512 10.91 -13.75 -26.77
C ARG A 512 11.38 -12.31 -26.63
N LEU A 513 10.43 -11.38 -26.50
CA LEU A 513 10.73 -9.97 -26.31
C LEU A 513 11.46 -9.73 -24.99
N ASN A 514 11.02 -10.38 -23.90
CA ASN A 514 11.62 -10.17 -22.60
C ASN A 514 13.02 -10.83 -22.52
N LEU A 515 13.18 -12.07 -22.98
CA LEU A 515 14.49 -12.74 -22.95
C LEU A 515 15.49 -12.21 -23.99
N ASP A 516 14.99 -11.53 -25.03
CA ASP A 516 15.75 -11.06 -26.21
C ASP A 516 16.40 -12.20 -27.02
N PHE A 517 15.70 -13.34 -27.11
CA PHE A 517 16.08 -14.45 -27.98
C PHE A 517 15.05 -14.69 -29.08
N ASP A 518 15.54 -15.08 -30.25
CA ASP A 518 14.68 -15.59 -31.32
C ASP A 518 14.22 -17.02 -31.03
N LEU A 519 13.08 -17.41 -31.62
CA LEU A 519 12.50 -18.73 -31.37
C LEU A 519 13.43 -19.88 -31.79
N ASP A 520 14.19 -19.71 -32.86
CA ASP A 520 15.12 -20.73 -33.33
C ASP A 520 16.35 -20.87 -32.43
N GLU A 521 16.78 -19.78 -31.77
CA GLU A 521 17.81 -19.83 -30.74
C GLU A 521 17.28 -20.55 -29.49
N LEU A 522 16.07 -20.18 -29.04
CA LEU A 522 15.43 -20.81 -27.88
C LEU A 522 15.20 -22.31 -28.10
N ARG A 523 14.90 -22.77 -29.32
CA ARG A 523 14.73 -24.20 -29.63
C ARG A 523 15.99 -25.04 -29.39
N GLU A 524 17.16 -24.42 -29.37
CA GLU A 524 18.41 -25.11 -29.04
C GLU A 524 18.73 -25.08 -27.53
N LEU A 525 17.99 -24.30 -26.76
CA LEU A 525 18.12 -24.14 -25.31
C LEU A 525 17.07 -24.95 -24.54
N THR A 526 17.31 -25.06 -23.24
CA THR A 526 16.43 -25.64 -22.23
C THR A 526 16.13 -24.60 -21.14
N PRO A 527 15.08 -24.80 -20.30
CA PRO A 527 14.80 -23.89 -19.18
C PRO A 527 15.98 -23.68 -18.21
N VAL A 528 16.87 -24.66 -18.09
CA VAL A 528 18.06 -24.57 -17.23
C VAL A 528 19.05 -23.53 -17.77
N ASP A 529 19.16 -23.37 -19.08
CA ASP A 529 20.12 -22.44 -19.72
C ASP A 529 19.77 -20.97 -19.46
N ILE A 530 18.50 -20.68 -19.17
CA ILE A 530 18.02 -19.33 -18.82
C ILE A 530 17.79 -19.15 -17.31
N THR A 531 18.05 -20.17 -16.49
CA THR A 531 17.78 -20.18 -15.04
C THR A 531 19.08 -20.42 -14.26
N PRO A 532 19.94 -19.40 -14.07
CA PRO A 532 21.28 -19.59 -13.50
C PRO A 532 21.32 -20.13 -12.06
N GLU A 533 20.22 -20.05 -11.31
CA GLU A 533 20.14 -20.50 -9.91
C GLU A 533 19.78 -21.99 -9.76
N ILE A 534 19.24 -22.61 -10.81
CA ILE A 534 18.79 -24.00 -10.77
C ILE A 534 19.63 -24.80 -11.75
N ASP A 535 20.48 -25.68 -11.23
CA ASP A 535 21.23 -26.60 -12.08
C ASP A 535 20.34 -27.71 -12.68
N GLN A 536 20.88 -28.45 -13.64
CA GLN A 536 20.13 -29.49 -14.34
C GLN A 536 19.61 -30.60 -13.41
N GLN A 537 20.33 -30.91 -12.33
CA GLN A 537 19.95 -31.97 -11.40
C GLN A 537 18.79 -31.52 -10.49
N ALA A 538 18.88 -30.30 -9.96
CA ALA A 538 17.82 -29.65 -9.20
C ALA A 538 16.56 -29.46 -10.05
N PHE A 539 16.70 -29.04 -11.31
CA PHE A 539 15.57 -28.89 -12.22
C PHE A 539 14.87 -30.22 -12.50
N MET A 540 15.63 -31.31 -12.72
CA MET A 540 15.06 -32.63 -12.93
C MET A 540 14.31 -33.15 -11.69
N ALA A 541 14.83 -32.91 -10.48
CA ALA A 541 14.15 -33.24 -9.24
C ALA A 541 12.83 -32.46 -9.10
N LEU A 542 12.81 -31.18 -9.53
CA LEU A 542 11.62 -30.35 -9.55
C LEU A 542 10.54 -30.88 -10.52
N LEU A 543 10.93 -31.52 -11.63
CA LEU A 543 9.98 -32.10 -12.59
C LEU A 543 9.40 -33.45 -12.18
N GLU A 544 10.03 -34.17 -11.25
CA GLU A 544 9.67 -35.55 -10.92
C GLU A 544 8.23 -35.72 -10.40
N PRO A 545 7.71 -34.85 -9.51
CA PRO A 545 6.31 -34.94 -9.06
C PRO A 545 5.28 -34.75 -10.19
N LEU A 546 5.64 -33.98 -11.25
CA LEU A 546 4.80 -33.84 -12.44
C LEU A 546 4.85 -35.09 -13.32
N ARG A 547 6.02 -35.73 -13.43
CA ARG A 547 6.21 -36.95 -14.24
C ARG A 547 5.59 -38.18 -13.61
N SER A 548 5.69 -38.32 -12.28
CA SER A 548 5.08 -39.41 -11.52
C SER A 548 3.55 -39.29 -11.46
N GLY A 549 3.01 -38.11 -11.73
CA GLY A 549 1.60 -37.78 -11.60
C GLY A 549 1.16 -37.51 -10.17
N GLU A 550 2.09 -37.41 -9.22
CA GLU A 550 1.85 -37.02 -7.84
C GLU A 550 1.25 -35.61 -7.74
N GLN A 551 1.75 -34.69 -8.59
CA GLN A 551 1.25 -33.33 -8.69
C GLN A 551 0.85 -33.00 -10.14
N ARG A 552 -0.21 -32.21 -10.29
CA ARG A 552 -0.68 -31.72 -11.61
C ARG A 552 -0.03 -30.41 -12.03
N LYS A 553 0.46 -29.64 -11.07
CA LYS A 553 1.10 -28.34 -11.25
C LYS A 553 2.14 -28.13 -10.15
N ILE A 554 3.21 -27.40 -10.46
CA ILE A 554 4.23 -26.96 -9.51
C ILE A 554 4.38 -25.45 -9.66
N GLN A 555 4.65 -24.77 -8.55
CA GLN A 555 4.96 -23.35 -8.53
C GLN A 555 6.27 -23.15 -7.76
N PHE A 556 7.15 -22.30 -8.29
CA PHE A 556 8.40 -21.92 -7.64
C PHE A 556 8.83 -20.53 -8.09
N SER A 557 9.71 -19.91 -7.31
CA SER A 557 10.36 -18.64 -7.67
C SER A 557 11.83 -18.90 -7.99
N THR A 558 12.37 -18.18 -8.95
CA THR A 558 13.79 -18.24 -9.34
C THR A 558 14.17 -16.97 -10.09
N VAL A 559 15.42 -16.87 -10.52
CA VAL A 559 15.91 -15.80 -11.38
C VAL A 559 16.11 -16.32 -12.79
N HIS A 560 15.54 -15.61 -13.76
CA HIS A 560 15.82 -15.82 -15.17
C HIS A 560 16.91 -14.86 -15.66
N GLN A 561 17.60 -15.26 -16.72
CA GLN A 561 18.66 -14.47 -17.35
C GLN A 561 18.32 -14.19 -18.82
N ARG A 562 18.41 -12.92 -19.21
CA ARG A 562 18.24 -12.46 -20.60
C ARG A 562 19.53 -12.69 -21.41
N LYS A 563 19.43 -12.55 -22.73
CA LYS A 563 20.58 -12.71 -23.65
C LYS A 563 21.74 -11.75 -23.38
N ASP A 564 21.44 -10.53 -22.94
CA ASP A 564 22.43 -9.51 -22.56
C ASP A 564 23.13 -9.79 -21.21
N GLY A 565 22.69 -10.84 -20.51
CA GLY A 565 23.20 -11.27 -19.22
C GLY A 565 22.48 -10.65 -18.02
N SER A 566 21.56 -9.71 -18.22
CA SER A 566 20.73 -9.15 -17.15
C SER A 566 19.83 -10.21 -16.54
N ARG A 567 19.53 -10.04 -15.25
CA ARG A 567 18.81 -11.02 -14.45
C ARG A 567 17.55 -10.39 -13.87
N TYR A 568 16.47 -11.17 -13.83
CA TYR A 568 15.21 -10.70 -13.30
C TYR A 568 14.51 -11.82 -12.50
N PRO A 569 13.89 -11.47 -11.36
CA PRO A 569 13.16 -12.43 -10.55
C PRO A 569 11.86 -12.83 -11.26
N VAL A 570 11.57 -14.13 -11.22
CA VAL A 570 10.36 -14.69 -11.82
C VAL A 570 9.65 -15.65 -10.89
N ARG A 571 8.34 -15.74 -11.10
CA ARG A 571 7.50 -16.81 -10.55
C ARG A 571 7.03 -17.72 -11.67
N VAL A 572 7.35 -19.00 -11.56
CA VAL A 572 7.09 -20.01 -12.59
C VAL A 572 5.96 -20.92 -12.15
N HIS A 573 4.94 -21.04 -13.01
CA HIS A 573 3.85 -22.00 -12.87
C HIS A 573 4.00 -23.07 -13.94
N LEU A 574 4.29 -24.30 -13.53
CA LEU A 574 4.65 -25.39 -14.42
C LEU A 574 3.62 -26.52 -14.37
N GLN A 575 3.25 -27.06 -15.53
CA GLN A 575 2.37 -28.22 -15.65
C GLN A 575 2.78 -29.14 -16.80
N LEU A 576 2.44 -30.43 -16.69
CA LEU A 576 2.61 -31.40 -17.78
C LEU A 576 1.31 -31.50 -18.61
N SER A 577 1.43 -31.46 -19.93
CA SER A 577 0.31 -31.46 -20.89
C SER A 577 0.63 -32.30 -22.13
N ALA A 578 -0.34 -32.44 -23.04
CA ALA A 578 -0.19 -33.21 -24.27
C ALA A 578 -0.46 -32.35 -25.52
N LEU A 579 0.49 -32.33 -26.45
CA LEU A 579 0.38 -31.66 -27.75
C LEU A 579 0.48 -32.70 -28.87
N GLN A 580 -0.60 -32.90 -29.64
CA GLN A 580 -0.64 -33.83 -30.79
C GLN A 580 -0.05 -35.23 -30.51
N SER A 581 -0.32 -35.78 -29.30
CA SER A 581 0.18 -37.08 -28.79
C SER A 581 1.58 -37.09 -28.17
N LYS A 582 2.24 -35.93 -28.04
CA LYS A 582 3.54 -35.76 -27.36
C LYS A 582 3.36 -35.11 -26.00
N GLN A 583 4.07 -35.60 -24.98
CA GLN A 583 4.10 -34.99 -23.65
C GLN A 583 4.98 -33.74 -23.67
N VAL A 584 4.46 -32.64 -23.16
CA VAL A 584 5.13 -31.34 -23.11
C VAL A 584 4.90 -30.68 -21.76
N PHE A 585 5.87 -29.92 -21.28
CA PHE A 585 5.67 -29.02 -20.17
C PHE A 585 5.20 -27.66 -20.68
N VAL A 586 4.27 -27.07 -19.96
CA VAL A 586 3.80 -25.70 -20.18
C VAL A 586 4.14 -24.89 -18.94
N ALA A 587 5.00 -23.90 -19.09
CA ALA A 587 5.34 -22.93 -18.06
C ALA A 587 4.66 -21.59 -18.37
N VAL A 588 4.03 -21.01 -17.36
CA VAL A 588 3.65 -19.59 -17.36
C VAL A 588 4.58 -18.89 -16.39
N VAL A 589 5.29 -17.88 -16.86
CA VAL A 589 6.32 -17.18 -16.12
C VAL A 589 5.91 -15.73 -15.95
N LEU A 590 5.90 -15.27 -14.70
CA LEU A 590 5.61 -13.90 -14.33
C LEU A 590 6.90 -13.22 -13.89
N ASP A 591 7.25 -12.13 -14.56
CA ASP A 591 8.27 -11.18 -14.11
C ASP A 591 7.73 -10.44 -12.87
N VAL A 592 8.44 -10.54 -11.74
CA VAL A 592 8.03 -9.92 -10.47
C VAL A 592 8.91 -8.74 -10.06
N THR A 593 9.74 -8.22 -10.98
CA THR A 593 10.69 -7.13 -10.73
C THR A 593 10.01 -5.90 -10.11
N GLU A 594 8.93 -5.40 -10.73
CA GLU A 594 8.22 -4.21 -10.23
C GLU A 594 7.57 -4.45 -8.86
N LEU A 595 7.09 -5.67 -8.60
CA LEU A 595 6.43 -6.01 -7.34
C LEU A 595 7.43 -6.03 -6.18
N GLU A 596 8.60 -6.64 -6.37
CA GLU A 596 9.66 -6.68 -5.36
C GLU A 596 10.25 -5.28 -5.11
N ASP A 597 10.45 -4.48 -6.15
CA ASP A 597 10.90 -3.09 -6.06
C ASP A 597 9.91 -2.22 -5.26
N MET A 598 8.60 -2.37 -5.50
CA MET A 598 7.57 -1.64 -4.76
C MET A 598 7.52 -2.08 -3.29
N GLU A 599 7.68 -3.37 -2.99
CA GLU A 599 7.70 -3.87 -1.61
C GLU A 599 8.94 -3.38 -0.83
N GLN A 600 10.11 -3.31 -1.47
CA GLN A 600 11.31 -2.72 -0.87
C GLN A 600 11.14 -1.22 -0.60
N ARG A 601 10.64 -0.46 -1.59
CA ARG A 601 10.37 0.98 -1.44
C ARG A 601 9.37 1.24 -0.32
N PHE A 602 8.34 0.41 -0.20
CA PHE A 602 7.35 0.49 0.85
C PHE A 602 7.96 0.21 2.23
N ARG A 603 8.77 -0.85 2.38
CA ARG A 603 9.50 -1.15 3.63
C ARG A 603 10.45 -0.02 4.03
N GLN A 604 11.12 0.61 3.08
CA GLN A 604 12.01 1.73 3.36
C GLN A 604 11.23 3.00 3.77
N ALA A 605 10.08 3.25 3.17
CA ALA A 605 9.18 4.34 3.56
C ALA A 605 8.63 4.15 4.99
N GLN A 606 8.20 2.95 5.35
CA GLN A 606 7.74 2.64 6.72
C GLN A 606 8.85 2.81 7.76
N LYS A 607 10.07 2.34 7.46
CA LYS A 607 11.24 2.58 8.32
C LYS A 607 11.49 4.07 8.51
N MET A 608 11.38 4.86 7.45
CA MET A 608 11.60 6.31 7.49
C MET A 608 10.53 7.03 8.32
N GLU A 609 9.26 6.63 8.21
CA GLU A 609 8.14 7.20 8.97
C GLU A 609 8.22 6.87 10.47
N ALA A 610 8.61 5.64 10.80
CA ALA A 610 8.81 5.21 12.18
C ALA A 610 9.95 5.98 12.86
N VAL A 611 11.09 6.19 12.16
CA VAL A 611 12.22 6.97 12.68
C VAL A 611 11.83 8.45 12.85
N GLY A 612 11.09 9.03 11.90
CA GLY A 612 10.61 10.42 12.01
C GLY A 612 9.71 10.66 13.22
N THR A 613 8.74 9.77 13.46
CA THR A 613 7.79 9.89 14.58
C THR A 613 8.49 9.74 15.95
N LEU A 614 9.42 8.79 16.06
CA LEU A 614 10.23 8.56 17.28
C LEU A 614 11.10 9.77 17.61
N VAL A 615 11.77 10.33 16.61
CA VAL A 615 12.70 11.44 16.79
C VAL A 615 11.96 12.74 17.17
N GLY A 616 10.75 12.97 16.66
CA GLY A 616 9.94 14.14 16.99
C GLY A 616 9.51 14.21 18.46
N GLY A 617 9.02 13.08 19.00
CA GLY A 617 8.65 12.97 20.42
C GLY A 617 9.85 13.03 21.36
N ILE A 618 10.93 12.33 21.04
CA ILE A 618 12.18 12.34 21.83
C ILE A 618 12.77 13.75 21.90
N ALA A 619 12.80 14.45 20.77
CA ALA A 619 13.45 15.76 20.71
C ALA A 619 12.67 16.87 21.44
N HIS A 620 11.35 16.81 21.49
CA HIS A 620 10.54 17.68 22.33
C HIS A 620 10.95 17.58 23.82
N ASP A 621 11.11 16.35 24.31
CA ASP A 621 11.46 16.10 25.71
C ASP A 621 12.90 16.52 26.03
N PHE A 622 13.82 16.32 25.09
CA PHE A 622 15.19 16.79 25.21
C PHE A 622 15.30 18.32 25.25
N ASN A 623 14.55 19.04 24.42
CA ASN A 623 14.51 20.51 24.44
C ASN A 623 14.01 21.04 25.79
N ASN A 624 13.00 20.39 26.36
CA ASN A 624 12.47 20.75 27.69
C ASN A 624 13.51 20.51 28.81
N MET A 625 14.29 19.43 28.74
CA MET A 625 15.37 19.16 29.70
C MET A 625 16.52 20.16 29.56
N LEU A 626 16.90 20.51 28.33
CA LEU A 626 17.98 21.47 28.08
C LEU A 626 17.62 22.88 28.54
N ALA A 627 16.38 23.33 28.31
CA ALA A 627 15.88 24.61 28.83
C ALA A 627 15.96 24.66 30.37
N GLY A 628 15.65 23.55 31.05
CA GLY A 628 15.79 23.43 32.50
C GLY A 628 17.25 23.45 32.97
N MET A 629 18.18 22.82 32.23
CA MET A 629 19.60 22.82 32.56
C MET A 629 20.23 24.21 32.36
N THR A 630 20.01 24.86 31.21
CA THR A 630 20.54 26.20 30.92
C THR A 630 19.99 27.23 31.90
N GLY A 631 18.71 27.16 32.28
CA GLY A 631 18.12 28.00 33.32
C GLY A 631 18.78 27.85 34.69
N ASN A 632 19.06 26.61 35.12
CA ASN A 632 19.76 26.36 36.38
C ASN A 632 21.25 26.76 36.34
N LEU A 633 21.91 26.61 35.20
CA LEU A 633 23.27 27.08 34.96
C LEU A 633 23.38 28.60 35.10
N TYR A 634 22.43 29.35 34.52
CA TYR A 634 22.33 30.79 34.67
C TYR A 634 22.21 31.20 36.15
N LEU A 635 21.32 30.55 36.91
CA LEU A 635 21.13 30.80 38.34
C LEU A 635 22.36 30.43 39.19
N ALA A 636 23.06 29.34 38.85
CA ALA A 636 24.28 28.92 39.52
C ALA A 636 25.41 29.94 39.31
N LYS A 637 25.60 30.44 38.08
CA LYS A 637 26.59 31.50 37.79
C LYS A 637 26.30 32.76 38.59
N GLN A 638 25.03 33.15 38.69
CA GLN A 638 24.61 34.33 39.43
C GLN A 638 24.88 34.22 40.94
N ARG A 639 24.79 33.00 41.50
CA ARG A 639 25.04 32.70 42.93
C ARG A 639 26.51 32.43 43.27
N SER A 640 27.35 32.12 42.29
CA SER A 640 28.77 31.78 42.47
C SER A 640 29.74 32.97 42.32
N GLN A 641 29.25 34.21 42.49
CA GLN A 641 30.10 35.41 42.45
C GLN A 641 31.27 35.29 43.44
N GLY A 642 32.50 35.22 42.93
CA GLY A 642 33.74 35.15 43.72
C GLY A 642 34.62 33.90 43.52
N GLN A 643 34.19 32.92 42.71
CA GLN A 643 34.99 31.71 42.42
C GLN A 643 35.20 31.52 40.91
N PRO A 644 36.31 32.03 40.33
CA PRO A 644 36.56 32.03 38.88
C PRO A 644 36.57 30.62 38.25
N ALA A 645 37.10 29.63 38.98
CA ALA A 645 37.14 28.24 38.50
C ALA A 645 35.75 27.60 38.36
N VAL A 646 34.81 27.96 39.25
CA VAL A 646 33.42 27.46 39.21
C VAL A 646 32.66 28.12 38.07
N ILE A 647 32.85 29.43 37.86
CA ILE A 647 32.26 30.16 36.73
C ILE A 647 32.74 29.56 35.40
N GLN A 648 34.03 29.24 35.27
CA GLN A 648 34.58 28.60 34.08
C GLN A 648 33.99 27.20 33.82
N SER A 649 33.78 26.39 34.86
CA SER A 649 33.11 25.09 34.73
C SER A 649 31.64 25.24 34.31
N LEU A 650 30.93 26.24 34.84
CA LEU A 650 29.55 26.54 34.44
C LEU A 650 29.46 27.05 32.99
N ASP A 651 30.41 27.87 32.54
CA ASP A 651 30.51 28.28 31.12
C ASP A 651 30.69 27.09 30.18
N ASN A 652 31.49 26.10 30.58
CA ASN A 652 31.71 24.90 29.77
C ASN A 652 30.47 24.01 29.68
N ILE A 653 29.72 23.85 30.78
CA ILE A 653 28.48 23.07 30.80
C ILE A 653 27.38 23.77 29.99
N GLU A 654 27.31 25.10 30.05
CA GLU A 654 26.37 25.89 29.24
C GLU A 654 26.66 25.73 27.73
N LYS A 655 27.93 25.81 27.32
CA LYS A 655 28.33 25.54 25.92
C LYS A 655 27.97 24.13 25.46
N LEU A 656 28.14 23.13 26.32
CA LEU A 656 27.74 21.75 26.02
C LEU A 656 26.21 21.61 25.89
N SER A 657 25.45 22.35 26.70
CA SER A 657 23.99 22.35 26.66
C SER A 657 23.46 22.97 25.36
N PHE A 658 24.03 24.10 24.92
CA PHE A 658 23.70 24.68 23.61
C PHE A 658 24.06 23.76 22.44
N ARG A 659 25.22 23.08 22.51
CA ARG A 659 25.63 22.12 21.47
C ARG A 659 24.71 20.89 21.40
N ALA A 660 24.19 20.44 22.54
CA ALA A 660 23.17 19.39 22.57
C ALA A 660 21.86 19.89 21.93
N SER A 661 21.45 21.13 22.23
CA SER A 661 20.25 21.77 21.66
C SER A 661 20.31 21.82 20.13
N ASP A 662 21.46 22.19 19.57
CA ASP A 662 21.67 22.20 18.11
C ASP A 662 21.53 20.81 17.49
N MET A 663 22.03 19.77 18.18
CA MET A 663 21.92 18.38 17.73
C MET A 663 20.47 17.88 17.74
N ILE A 664 19.71 18.28 18.76
CA ILE A 664 18.27 17.97 18.88
C ILE A 664 17.46 18.73 17.83
N HIS A 665 17.81 19.99 17.53
CA HIS A 665 17.19 20.72 16.44
C HIS A 665 17.44 20.05 15.08
N GLN A 666 18.65 19.56 14.81
CA GLN A 666 18.94 18.80 13.57
C GLN A 666 18.13 17.50 13.48
N LEU A 667 17.90 16.82 14.61
CA LEU A 667 17.01 15.67 14.72
C LEU A 667 15.53 16.06 14.49
N LEU A 668 15.07 17.19 15.02
CA LEU A 668 13.71 17.71 14.80
C LEU A 668 13.45 18.07 13.33
N THR A 669 14.42 18.70 12.65
CA THR A 669 14.30 19.01 11.23
C THR A 669 14.18 17.75 10.37
N PHE A 670 14.76 16.62 10.80
CA PHE A 670 14.60 15.32 10.16
C PHE A 670 13.24 14.66 10.46
N ALA A 671 12.73 14.85 11.67
CA ALA A 671 11.51 14.23 12.17
C ALA A 671 10.21 14.96 11.80
N ARG A 672 10.29 16.28 11.60
CA ARG A 672 9.12 17.11 11.34
C ARG A 672 8.58 16.84 9.93
N LYS A 673 7.32 16.42 9.86
CA LYS A 673 6.43 16.66 8.71
C LYS A 673 6.06 18.15 8.67
N ASP A 674 7.03 19.06 8.63
CA ASP A 674 6.72 20.47 8.37
C ASP A 674 5.95 20.55 7.04
N GLN A 675 4.95 21.44 6.95
CA GLN A 675 4.35 21.80 5.66
C GLN A 675 5.45 22.39 4.79
N VAL A 676 6.07 21.55 3.96
CA VAL A 676 7.06 21.97 2.97
C VAL A 676 6.37 22.96 2.04
N SER A 677 6.75 24.24 2.14
CA SER A 677 6.18 25.28 1.31
C SER A 677 6.96 25.33 -0.01
N MET A 678 6.55 24.50 -0.95
CA MET A 678 7.13 24.47 -2.29
C MET A 678 6.73 25.73 -3.05
N ASN A 679 7.71 26.56 -3.40
CA ASN A 679 7.55 27.80 -4.14
C ASN A 679 8.49 27.83 -5.36
N ALA A 680 8.18 28.67 -6.36
CA ALA A 680 9.09 28.93 -7.46
C ALA A 680 10.33 29.69 -6.97
N ILE A 681 11.52 29.07 -7.05
CA ILE A 681 12.79 29.62 -6.60
C ILE A 681 13.73 29.79 -7.79
N ALA A 682 14.19 31.03 -8.00
CA ALA A 682 15.29 31.30 -8.92
C ALA A 682 16.63 30.89 -8.27
N LEU A 683 17.28 29.86 -8.81
CA LEU A 683 18.48 29.28 -8.20
C LEU A 683 19.72 30.18 -8.29
N ASN A 684 19.89 30.98 -9.34
CA ASN A 684 21.07 31.84 -9.47
C ASN A 684 21.18 32.88 -8.33
N PRO A 685 20.14 33.67 -7.99
CA PRO A 685 20.20 34.57 -6.83
C PRO A 685 20.33 33.81 -5.50
N PHE A 686 19.58 32.72 -5.33
CA PHE A 686 19.67 31.86 -4.13
C PHE A 686 21.10 31.35 -3.89
N MET A 687 21.77 30.83 -4.93
CA MET A 687 23.14 30.32 -4.83
C MET A 687 24.15 31.42 -4.50
N LYS A 688 23.98 32.63 -5.05
CA LYS A 688 24.87 33.76 -4.73
C LYS A 688 24.77 34.16 -3.26
N GLU A 689 23.56 34.20 -2.71
CA GLU A 689 23.33 34.50 -1.31
C GLU A 689 23.88 33.39 -0.40
N THR A 690 23.59 32.14 -0.74
CA THR A 690 24.06 30.95 -0.02
C THR A 690 25.59 30.90 0.03
N ILE A 691 26.27 31.12 -1.10
CA ILE A 691 27.75 31.15 -1.17
C ILE A 691 28.34 32.26 -0.30
N LYS A 692 27.70 33.44 -0.28
CA LYS A 692 28.14 34.56 0.58
C LYS A 692 28.07 34.18 2.06
N PHE A 693 27.00 33.50 2.47
CA PHE A 693 26.83 33.01 3.83
C PHE A 693 27.81 31.89 4.18
N LEU A 694 27.96 30.89 3.30
CA LEU A 694 28.88 29.76 3.50
C LEU A 694 30.34 30.22 3.66
N ARG A 695 30.76 31.24 2.90
CA ARG A 695 32.11 31.80 3.02
C ARG A 695 32.41 32.33 4.43
N ALA A 696 31.40 32.84 5.14
CA ALA A 696 31.58 33.31 6.52
C ALA A 696 31.68 32.16 7.54
N SER A 697 31.20 30.96 7.20
CA SER A 697 31.25 29.77 8.07
C SER A 697 32.50 28.90 7.88
N LEU A 698 33.28 29.13 6.82
CA LEU A 698 34.49 28.37 6.52
C LEU A 698 35.73 29.05 7.12
N PRO A 699 36.73 28.27 7.58
CA PRO A 699 38.03 28.82 7.98
C PRO A 699 38.71 29.58 6.84
N GLU A 700 39.44 30.66 7.16
CA GLU A 700 40.10 31.53 6.16
C GLU A 700 41.13 30.80 5.28
N ASN A 701 41.62 29.62 5.72
CA ASN A 701 42.58 28.81 4.96
C ASN A 701 41.94 27.93 3.87
N ILE A 702 40.61 27.85 3.79
CA ILE A 702 39.89 27.07 2.77
C ILE A 702 39.48 27.97 1.61
N ASP A 703 39.92 27.63 0.40
CA ASP A 703 39.57 28.36 -0.82
C ASP A 703 38.19 27.91 -1.33
N LEU A 704 37.19 28.81 -1.29
CA LEU A 704 35.84 28.56 -1.80
C LEU A 704 35.66 29.17 -3.20
N VAL A 705 35.75 28.30 -4.21
CA VAL A 705 35.56 28.63 -5.63
C VAL A 705 34.12 28.35 -6.05
N HIS A 706 33.54 29.19 -6.91
CA HIS A 706 32.21 28.93 -7.47
C HIS A 706 32.15 29.19 -8.96
N ASP A 707 31.30 28.42 -9.65
CA ASP A 707 31.03 28.51 -11.08
C ASP A 707 29.51 28.41 -11.31
N LEU A 708 28.86 29.54 -11.51
CA LEU A 708 27.41 29.61 -11.67
C LEU A 708 27.07 29.95 -13.12
N CYS A 709 26.23 29.15 -13.77
CA CYS A 709 25.76 29.43 -15.12
C CYS A 709 25.01 30.78 -15.22
N SER A 710 24.99 31.37 -16.41
CA SER A 710 24.26 32.62 -16.69
C SER A 710 22.78 32.40 -16.99
N GLU A 711 22.38 31.17 -17.28
CA GLU A 711 20.97 30.80 -17.55
C GLU A 711 20.13 30.91 -16.29
N ALA A 712 18.91 31.44 -16.42
CA ALA A 712 17.97 31.59 -15.32
C ALA A 712 17.29 30.25 -15.03
N LEU A 713 17.74 29.58 -13.96
CA LEU A 713 17.21 28.28 -13.55
C LEU A 713 16.17 28.47 -12.45
N THR A 714 14.94 28.04 -12.69
CA THR A 714 13.84 28.10 -11.72
C THR A 714 13.41 26.69 -11.36
N VAL A 715 13.31 26.41 -10.06
CA VAL A 715 12.84 25.13 -9.53
C VAL A 715 11.65 25.35 -8.61
N ASN A 716 10.79 24.36 -8.47
CA ASN A 716 9.81 24.34 -7.40
C ASN A 716 10.46 23.75 -6.14
N GLY A 717 10.61 24.53 -5.08
CA GLY A 717 11.34 24.09 -3.90
C GLY A 717 11.07 24.89 -2.65
N ASP A 718 11.63 24.39 -1.55
CA ASP A 718 11.64 25.03 -0.24
C ASP A 718 13.04 25.62 0.02
N ILE A 719 13.10 26.93 0.27
CA ILE A 719 14.36 27.68 0.45
C ILE A 719 15.16 27.12 1.64
N THR A 720 14.48 26.73 2.72
CA THR A 720 15.11 26.24 3.95
C THR A 720 15.76 24.88 3.70
N GLN A 721 15.07 23.97 3.02
CA GLN A 721 15.62 22.66 2.66
C GLN A 721 16.79 22.77 1.67
N LEU A 722 16.72 23.66 0.68
CA LEU A 722 17.84 23.90 -0.24
C LEU A 722 19.06 24.48 0.50
N HIS A 723 18.86 25.42 1.44
CA HIS A 723 19.95 25.90 2.30
C HIS A 723 20.56 24.77 3.13
N GLN A 724 19.72 23.91 3.71
CA GLN A 724 20.16 22.78 4.52
C GLN A 724 21.00 21.78 3.73
N ILE A 725 20.59 21.49 2.48
CA ILE A 725 21.37 20.66 1.56
C ILE A 725 22.77 21.25 1.38
N MET A 726 22.86 22.54 1.04
CA MET A 726 24.14 23.21 0.80
C MET A 726 25.03 23.24 2.04
N MET A 727 24.46 23.56 3.21
CA MET A 727 25.18 23.59 4.48
C MET A 727 25.74 22.22 4.86
N ASN A 728 24.95 21.16 4.72
CA ASN A 728 25.40 19.80 5.06
C ASN A 728 26.54 19.32 4.15
N LEU A 729 26.44 19.58 2.84
CA LEU A 729 27.48 19.19 1.89
C LEU A 729 28.78 19.98 2.11
N VAL A 730 28.70 21.28 2.33
CA VAL A 730 29.90 22.12 2.54
C VAL A 730 30.56 21.83 3.89
N ASN A 731 29.80 21.53 4.94
CA ASN A 731 30.37 21.10 6.21
C ASN A 731 31.09 19.74 6.09
N ASN A 732 30.52 18.80 5.33
CA ASN A 732 31.18 17.52 5.07
C ASN A 732 32.45 17.69 4.24
N ALA A 733 32.42 18.55 3.21
CA ALA A 733 33.60 18.91 2.43
C ALA A 733 34.68 19.56 3.31
N ARG A 734 34.33 20.52 4.17
CA ARG A 734 35.25 21.13 5.14
C ARG A 734 35.93 20.09 6.01
N ASP A 735 35.17 19.14 6.56
CA ASP A 735 35.71 18.12 7.46
C ASP A 735 36.62 17.13 6.73
N ALA A 736 36.41 16.90 5.43
CA ALA A 736 37.26 16.04 4.58
C ALA A 736 38.60 16.70 4.22
N LEU A 737 38.73 18.02 4.40
CA LEU A 737 39.91 18.80 4.04
C LEU A 737 40.98 18.88 5.15
N ASP A 738 40.78 18.17 6.26
CA ASP A 738 41.75 18.14 7.36
C ASP A 738 43.11 17.57 6.89
N GLY A 739 44.19 18.30 7.17
CA GLY A 739 45.55 17.91 6.77
C GLY A 739 45.92 18.14 5.29
N ILE A 740 45.08 18.81 4.49
CA ILE A 740 45.38 19.14 3.08
C ILE A 740 46.15 20.47 2.98
N ASP A 741 47.26 20.50 2.22
CA ASP A 741 48.14 21.68 2.07
C ASP A 741 47.45 22.90 1.42
N ARG A 742 46.52 22.66 0.48
CA ARG A 742 45.75 23.68 -0.23
C ARG A 742 44.28 23.27 -0.29
N PRO A 743 43.54 23.41 0.82
CA PRO A 743 42.18 22.91 0.91
C PRO A 743 41.25 23.79 0.07
N GLN A 744 40.48 23.17 -0.81
CA GLN A 744 39.59 23.84 -1.75
C GLN A 744 38.23 23.16 -1.77
N ILE A 745 37.18 23.98 -1.80
CA ILE A 745 35.80 23.56 -2.07
C ILE A 745 35.32 24.30 -3.30
N LYS A 746 34.73 23.58 -4.26
CA LYS A 746 34.17 24.15 -5.49
C LYS A 746 32.67 23.88 -5.58
N ILE A 747 31.89 24.95 -5.74
CA ILE A 747 30.44 24.87 -5.93
C ILE A 747 30.09 25.22 -7.38
N LYS A 748 29.32 24.38 -8.07
CA LYS A 748 28.85 24.66 -9.44
C LYS A 748 27.34 24.62 -9.55
N LEU A 749 26.80 25.42 -10.47
CA LEU A 749 25.39 25.38 -10.90
C LEU A 749 25.35 25.38 -12.43
N ASN A 750 24.77 24.34 -13.03
CA ASN A 750 24.64 24.18 -14.49
C ASN A 750 23.25 23.70 -14.90
N LEU A 751 22.84 24.01 -16.13
CA LEU A 751 21.74 23.31 -16.79
C LEU A 751 22.19 21.90 -17.17
N PHE A 752 21.38 20.89 -16.86
CA PHE A 752 21.57 19.51 -17.28
C PHE A 752 20.36 19.04 -18.10
N VAL A 753 20.61 18.65 -19.35
CA VAL A 753 19.60 18.06 -20.22
C VAL A 753 19.96 16.59 -20.41
N PRO A 754 19.13 15.65 -19.92
CA PRO A 754 19.36 14.22 -20.11
C PRO A 754 19.32 13.87 -21.61
N ASP A 755 20.31 13.12 -22.09
CA ASP A 755 20.29 12.55 -23.45
C ASP A 755 19.73 11.11 -23.44
N ASP A 756 19.42 10.57 -24.62
CA ASP A 756 18.82 9.24 -24.76
C ASP A 756 19.70 8.12 -24.18
N GLU A 757 21.03 8.30 -24.19
CA GLU A 757 21.97 7.34 -23.62
C GLU A 757 21.96 7.36 -22.09
N PHE A 758 21.97 8.56 -21.50
CA PHE A 758 21.86 8.78 -20.07
C PHE A 758 20.53 8.28 -19.53
N MET A 759 19.44 8.48 -20.27
CA MET A 759 18.08 8.01 -19.92
C MET A 759 17.95 6.49 -19.98
N ARG A 760 18.65 5.81 -20.90
CA ARG A 760 18.70 4.33 -20.95
C ARG A 760 19.40 3.72 -19.74
N VAL A 761 20.46 4.37 -19.25
CA VAL A 761 21.23 3.89 -18.10
C VAL A 761 20.59 4.33 -16.78
N HIS A 762 19.86 5.44 -16.75
CA HIS A 762 19.27 6.02 -15.55
C HIS A 762 17.77 6.27 -15.75
N THR A 763 16.99 5.19 -15.76
CA THR A 763 15.54 5.15 -16.05
C THR A 763 14.66 5.97 -15.10
N TYR A 764 15.22 6.47 -14.01
CA TYR A 764 14.54 7.30 -13.02
C TYR A 764 14.51 8.79 -13.36
N PHE A 765 15.33 9.27 -14.31
CA PHE A 765 15.21 10.65 -14.79
C PHE A 765 14.02 10.80 -15.74
N ASN A 766 13.36 11.97 -15.73
CA ASN A 766 12.31 12.32 -16.68
C ASN A 766 12.93 13.09 -17.87
N ILE A 767 12.16 13.26 -18.96
CA ILE A 767 12.59 13.98 -20.19
C ILE A 767 12.82 15.49 -19.93
N SER A 768 12.44 16.01 -18.77
CA SER A 768 12.58 17.43 -18.42
C SER A 768 14.03 17.84 -18.15
N PRO A 769 14.43 19.10 -18.43
CA PRO A 769 15.72 19.64 -18.00
C PRO A 769 15.82 19.74 -16.46
N TYR A 770 17.05 19.62 -15.95
CA TYR A 770 17.37 19.70 -14.53
C TYR A 770 18.37 20.81 -14.25
N ALA A 771 18.27 21.43 -13.07
CA ALA A 771 19.36 22.17 -12.47
C ALA A 771 20.33 21.18 -11.80
N LEU A 772 21.61 21.24 -12.19
CA LEU A 772 22.69 20.46 -11.60
C LEU A 772 23.50 21.36 -10.64
N ILE A 773 23.42 21.06 -9.36
CA ILE A 773 24.25 21.68 -8.30
C ILE A 773 25.33 20.67 -7.91
N SER A 774 26.60 21.07 -7.94
CA SER A 774 27.70 20.20 -7.49
C SER A 774 28.56 20.83 -6.40
N VAL A 775 28.93 20.05 -5.40
CA VAL A 775 29.92 20.40 -4.36
C VAL A 775 31.10 19.43 -4.48
N ASP A 776 32.26 19.97 -4.80
CA ASP A 776 33.53 19.29 -5.08
C ASP A 776 34.56 19.67 -4.01
N ASP A 777 35.16 18.67 -3.34
CA ASP A 777 36.25 18.85 -2.39
C ASP A 777 37.52 18.11 -2.86
N ASN A 778 38.69 18.63 -2.51
CA ASN A 778 39.97 17.96 -2.72
C ASN A 778 40.48 17.26 -1.44
N GLY A 779 39.56 16.74 -0.63
CA GLY A 779 39.83 16.12 0.66
C GLY A 779 40.25 14.65 0.60
N CYS A 780 40.06 13.95 1.71
CA CYS A 780 40.46 12.55 1.87
C CYS A 780 39.67 11.54 1.02
N GLY A 781 38.54 11.93 0.42
CA GLY A 781 37.70 11.04 -0.38
C GLY A 781 36.97 9.96 0.44
N ILE A 782 36.14 9.17 -0.23
CA ILE A 782 35.27 8.13 0.34
C ILE A 782 35.58 6.81 -0.40
N PRO A 783 35.92 5.72 0.32
CA PRO A 783 36.11 4.40 -0.27
C PRO A 783 34.82 3.80 -0.83
N ASP A 784 34.89 3.06 -1.95
CA ASP A 784 33.73 2.47 -2.65
C ASP A 784 32.80 1.67 -1.74
N ARG A 785 33.36 0.87 -0.83
CA ARG A 785 32.59 0.05 0.14
C ARG A 785 31.70 0.86 1.10
N GLN A 786 31.91 2.18 1.20
CA GLN A 786 31.15 3.07 2.09
C GLN A 786 30.13 3.92 1.33
N ILE A 787 30.18 3.94 0.00
CA ILE A 787 29.30 4.76 -0.83
C ILE A 787 27.85 4.27 -0.71
N GLU A 788 27.62 2.95 -0.67
CA GLU A 788 26.28 2.36 -0.55
C GLU A 788 25.59 2.71 0.77
N HIS A 789 26.34 2.86 1.86
CA HIS A 789 25.82 3.17 3.20
C HIS A 789 25.77 4.68 3.51
N LEU A 790 26.23 5.53 2.60
CA LEU A 790 26.50 6.94 2.87
C LEU A 790 25.26 7.77 3.26
N PHE A 791 24.09 7.33 2.79
CA PHE A 791 22.80 7.96 3.07
C PHE A 791 22.01 7.25 4.18
N GLU A 792 22.57 6.20 4.80
CA GLU A 792 21.95 5.54 5.94
C GLU A 792 21.97 6.46 7.17
N PRO A 793 20.86 6.59 7.91
CA PRO A 793 20.83 7.34 9.15
C PRO A 793 21.86 6.81 10.15
N PHE A 794 22.57 7.72 10.83
CA PHE A 794 23.60 7.44 11.84
C PHE A 794 24.90 6.81 11.31
N PHE A 795 25.00 6.55 10.01
CA PHE A 795 26.26 6.10 9.41
C PHE A 795 27.30 7.22 9.47
N THR A 796 28.45 6.96 10.08
CA THR A 796 29.56 7.92 10.13
C THR A 796 30.92 7.23 10.16
N THR A 797 31.89 7.83 9.49
CA THR A 797 33.29 7.41 9.47
C THR A 797 34.16 8.21 10.45
N LYS A 798 33.56 9.17 11.17
CA LYS A 798 34.23 10.04 12.14
C LYS A 798 34.38 9.32 13.49
N GLU A 799 35.38 9.72 14.28
CA GLU A 799 35.56 9.21 15.65
C GLU A 799 34.30 9.41 16.50
N GLN A 800 34.08 8.51 17.46
CA GLN A 800 32.90 8.51 18.32
C GLN A 800 32.68 9.88 18.97
N GLY A 801 31.54 10.53 18.65
CA GLY A 801 31.18 11.86 19.14
C GLY A 801 31.54 13.05 18.23
N LYS A 802 32.21 12.84 17.09
CA LYS A 802 32.55 13.91 16.12
C LYS A 802 31.63 14.00 14.91
N GLY A 803 30.71 13.04 14.72
CA GLY A 803 29.72 13.04 13.64
C GLY A 803 28.40 12.43 14.08
N THR A 804 27.28 13.07 13.73
CA THR A 804 25.93 12.57 14.03
C THR A 804 25.45 11.51 13.04
N GLY A 805 26.08 11.43 11.85
CA GLY A 805 25.68 10.51 10.77
C GLY A 805 24.33 10.83 10.13
N LEU A 806 23.75 12.01 10.42
CA LEU A 806 22.41 12.38 9.91
C LEU A 806 22.45 13.36 8.73
N GLY A 807 23.56 14.08 8.54
CA GLY A 807 23.64 15.18 7.56
C GLY A 807 23.39 14.74 6.11
N LEU A 808 23.90 13.57 5.71
CA LEU A 808 23.72 13.07 4.34
C LEU A 808 22.36 12.41 4.13
N ALA A 809 21.82 11.72 5.14
CA ALA A 809 20.44 11.24 5.12
C ALA A 809 19.43 12.41 4.95
N MET A 810 19.69 13.55 5.61
CA MET A 810 18.94 14.80 5.44
C MET A 810 19.03 15.36 4.02
N VAL A 811 20.24 15.37 3.43
CA VAL A 811 20.43 15.79 2.03
C VAL A 811 19.61 14.91 1.10
N PHE A 812 19.65 13.58 1.30
CA PHE A 812 18.88 12.64 0.49
C PHE A 812 17.37 12.90 0.58
N GLY A 813 16.83 13.05 1.80
CA GLY A 813 15.41 13.31 2.02
C GLY A 813 14.94 14.64 1.42
N ALA A 814 15.71 15.72 1.61
CA ALA A 814 15.41 17.04 1.04
C ALA A 814 15.44 17.01 -0.49
N VAL A 815 16.45 16.38 -1.09
CA VAL A 815 16.54 16.22 -2.55
C VAL A 815 15.35 15.42 -3.10
N LYS A 816 14.93 14.35 -2.40
CA LYS A 816 13.74 13.58 -2.81
C LYS A 816 12.44 14.37 -2.70
N THR A 817 12.29 15.20 -1.67
CA THR A 817 11.15 16.11 -1.52
C THR A 817 11.03 17.07 -2.71
N HIS A 818 12.17 17.48 -3.27
CA HIS A 818 12.27 18.31 -4.47
C HIS A 818 12.17 17.53 -5.79
N GLN A 819 11.74 16.27 -5.75
CA GLN A 819 11.70 15.36 -6.90
C GLN A 819 13.06 15.23 -7.62
N GLY A 820 14.13 15.42 -6.86
CA GLY A 820 15.50 15.43 -7.34
C GLY A 820 16.25 14.13 -7.15
N TYR A 821 17.48 14.11 -7.66
CA TYR A 821 18.42 12.99 -7.56
C TYR A 821 19.75 13.46 -6.99
N VAL A 822 20.41 12.59 -6.22
CA VAL A 822 21.76 12.82 -5.71
C VAL A 822 22.68 11.73 -6.25
N ARG A 823 23.86 12.13 -6.72
CA ARG A 823 24.94 11.25 -7.18
C ARG A 823 26.23 11.60 -6.46
N VAL A 824 26.98 10.57 -6.08
CA VAL A 824 28.27 10.72 -5.42
C VAL A 824 29.32 10.05 -6.29
N ASN A 825 30.35 10.80 -6.66
CA ASN A 825 31.56 10.25 -7.26
C ASN A 825 32.71 10.61 -6.32
N SER A 826 33.40 9.63 -5.76
CA SER A 826 34.51 9.87 -4.83
C SER A 826 35.67 8.95 -5.15
N VAL A 827 36.89 9.42 -4.89
CA VAL A 827 38.10 8.62 -5.01
C VAL A 827 38.92 8.84 -3.75
N GLU A 828 39.20 7.76 -3.05
CA GLU A 828 40.01 7.79 -1.82
C GLU A 828 41.36 8.48 -2.06
N GLY A 829 41.66 9.48 -1.21
CA GLY A 829 42.84 10.33 -1.28
C GLY A 829 42.83 11.43 -2.35
N LYS A 830 41.75 11.58 -3.14
CA LYS A 830 41.62 12.63 -4.17
C LYS A 830 40.43 13.56 -3.99
N GLY A 831 39.51 13.23 -3.09
CA GLY A 831 38.34 14.04 -2.76
C GLY A 831 37.02 13.46 -3.27
N SER A 832 35.94 14.20 -3.04
CA SER A 832 34.57 13.76 -3.37
C SER A 832 33.79 14.82 -4.15
N ILE A 833 32.87 14.35 -4.98
CA ILE A 833 31.94 15.19 -5.74
C ILE A 833 30.51 14.72 -5.45
N PHE A 834 29.73 15.60 -4.84
CA PHE A 834 28.29 15.44 -4.68
C PHE A 834 27.57 16.23 -5.76
N SER A 835 26.72 15.57 -6.54
CA SER A 835 25.93 16.16 -7.63
C SER A 835 24.44 16.00 -7.35
N ILE A 836 23.73 17.11 -7.28
CA ILE A 836 22.29 17.19 -7.01
C ILE A 836 21.57 17.67 -8.27
N TYR A 837 20.56 16.94 -8.69
CA TYR A 837 19.74 17.22 -9.86
C TYR A 837 18.33 17.59 -9.38
N ILE A 838 17.82 18.75 -9.74
CA ILE A 838 16.47 19.21 -9.38
C ILE A 838 15.72 19.58 -10.66
N PRO A 839 14.50 19.06 -10.91
CA PRO A 839 13.76 19.33 -12.13
C PRO A 839 13.43 20.82 -12.25
N LEU A 840 13.61 21.38 -13.45
CA LEU A 840 13.22 22.76 -13.73
C LEU A 840 11.72 22.89 -13.93
N ILE A 841 11.18 24.06 -13.59
CA ILE A 841 9.82 24.46 -13.92
C ILE A 841 9.84 25.55 -15.00
N ASP A 842 8.85 25.52 -15.89
CA ASP A 842 8.71 26.51 -16.95
C ASP A 842 8.35 27.88 -16.37
N ALA A 843 9.19 28.88 -16.64
CA ALA A 843 9.08 30.23 -16.08
C ALA A 843 7.88 31.05 -16.60
N GLU A 844 7.10 30.52 -17.56
CA GLU A 844 6.04 31.26 -18.25
C GLU A 844 4.67 31.20 -17.56
N ASP A 845 4.38 30.20 -16.72
CA ASP A 845 2.99 29.97 -16.26
C ASP A 845 2.59 30.71 -14.96
N ASP A 846 3.55 31.29 -14.22
CA ASP A 846 3.25 31.89 -12.89
C ASP A 846 3.60 33.38 -12.74
N THR A 847 4.27 33.98 -13.73
CA THR A 847 4.62 35.43 -13.68
C THR A 847 3.40 36.35 -13.81
N GLN A 848 2.23 35.85 -14.23
CA GLN A 848 0.97 36.63 -14.27
C GLN A 848 0.10 36.48 -13.03
N LYS A 849 0.22 35.39 -12.25
CA LYS A 849 -0.54 35.21 -11.00
C LYS A 849 0.14 35.92 -9.82
N SER A 850 1.46 35.78 -9.71
CA SER A 850 2.28 36.38 -8.64
C SER A 850 2.26 37.92 -8.61
N ARG A 851 2.03 38.60 -9.75
CA ARG A 851 1.99 40.08 -9.78
C ARG A 851 0.71 40.71 -9.19
N ARG A 852 -0.37 39.95 -9.00
CA ARG A 852 -1.62 40.49 -8.41
C ARG A 852 -1.64 40.45 -6.89
N ASP A 853 -0.84 39.59 -6.27
CA ASP A 853 -0.81 39.36 -4.81
C ASP A 853 0.41 39.99 -4.11
N GLN A 854 1.18 40.84 -4.80
CA GLN A 854 2.41 41.49 -4.27
C GLN A 854 2.28 43.01 -4.06
N GLU A 855 1.11 43.62 -4.27
CA GLU A 855 0.93 45.05 -4.00
C GLU A 855 0.50 45.29 -2.55
N VAL A 856 1.43 45.76 -1.72
CA VAL A 856 1.18 46.21 -0.35
C VAL A 856 0.11 47.31 -0.33
N VAL A 857 -0.97 47.07 0.39
CA VAL A 857 -2.08 48.02 0.51
C VAL A 857 -1.85 48.99 1.67
N LYS A 858 -2.05 50.29 1.42
CA LYS A 858 -1.89 51.34 2.44
C LYS A 858 -3.20 51.62 3.18
N GLY A 859 -3.08 51.92 4.47
CA GLY A 859 -4.15 52.48 5.30
C GLY A 859 -4.42 53.95 4.99
N ASN A 860 -5.57 54.44 5.43
CA ASN A 860 -6.01 55.83 5.31
C ASN A 860 -5.98 56.58 6.66
N GLY A 861 -5.15 56.14 7.61
CA GLY A 861 -4.98 56.76 8.92
C GLY A 861 -5.82 56.15 10.05
N GLU A 862 -6.37 54.95 9.84
CA GLU A 862 -7.08 54.16 10.85
C GLU A 862 -6.18 53.88 12.06
N MET A 863 -6.77 53.83 13.26
CA MET A 863 -6.04 53.64 14.51
C MET A 863 -6.06 52.18 14.96
N ILE A 864 -4.87 51.60 15.10
CA ILE A 864 -4.66 50.20 15.47
C ILE A 864 -3.99 50.13 16.84
N LEU A 865 -4.52 49.30 17.75
CA LEU A 865 -3.87 48.96 19.01
C LEU A 865 -3.10 47.64 18.84
N ILE A 866 -1.78 47.66 19.04
CA ILE A 866 -0.93 46.48 19.04
C ILE A 866 -0.58 46.11 20.48
N VAL A 867 -0.70 44.83 20.82
CA VAL A 867 -0.43 44.34 22.17
C VAL A 867 0.40 43.06 22.10
N ASP A 868 1.61 43.14 22.63
CA ASP A 868 2.57 42.04 22.72
C ASP A 868 3.52 42.31 23.90
N ASP A 869 3.94 41.27 24.62
CA ASP A 869 4.82 41.42 25.79
C ASP A 869 6.31 41.56 25.43
N GLU A 870 6.69 41.19 24.22
CA GLU A 870 8.02 41.37 23.67
C GLU A 870 8.17 42.76 23.04
N GLN A 871 8.83 43.66 23.77
CA GLN A 871 8.97 45.07 23.39
C GLN A 871 9.62 45.28 22.00
N GLN A 872 10.49 44.36 21.57
CA GLN A 872 11.14 44.39 20.27
C GLN A 872 10.16 44.09 19.12
N ILE A 873 9.20 43.18 19.33
CA ILE A 873 8.14 42.89 18.37
C ILE A 873 7.21 44.09 18.26
N VAL A 874 6.75 44.62 19.40
CA VAL A 874 5.89 45.82 19.45
C VAL A 874 6.51 46.99 18.70
N SER A 875 7.80 47.28 18.90
CA SER A 875 8.47 48.38 18.21
C SER A 875 8.57 48.17 16.70
N THR A 876 8.78 46.92 16.27
CA THR A 876 8.94 46.58 14.85
C THR A 876 7.58 46.62 14.13
N GLU A 877 6.56 46.00 14.71
CA GLU A 877 5.20 46.00 14.14
C GLU A 877 4.61 47.41 14.08
N ARG A 878 4.90 48.24 15.09
CA ARG A 878 4.55 49.66 15.07
C ARG A 878 5.17 50.39 13.89
N GLU A 879 6.48 50.24 13.67
CA GLU A 879 7.18 50.91 12.56
C GLU A 879 6.63 50.46 11.20
N VAL A 880 6.35 49.16 11.05
CA VAL A 880 5.74 48.59 9.84
C VAL A 880 4.35 49.21 9.62
N LEU A 881 3.47 49.21 10.62
CA LEU A 881 2.10 49.72 10.46
C LEU A 881 2.03 51.24 10.26
N GLU A 882 2.88 52.01 10.94
CA GLU A 882 3.01 53.45 10.70
C GLU A 882 3.51 53.71 9.26
N SER A 883 4.43 52.88 8.73
CA SER A 883 4.90 52.98 7.34
C SER A 883 3.82 52.65 6.29
N LEU A 884 2.85 51.82 6.66
CA LEU A 884 1.68 51.48 5.85
C LEU A 884 0.56 52.53 5.92
N GLY A 885 0.70 53.57 6.76
CA GLY A 885 -0.23 54.68 6.87
C GLY A 885 -1.26 54.58 8.00
N TYR A 886 -1.07 53.68 8.97
CA TYR A 886 -1.92 53.55 10.16
C TYR A 886 -1.43 54.40 11.34
N GLN A 887 -2.32 54.74 12.27
CA GLN A 887 -1.96 55.32 13.57
C GLN A 887 -1.85 54.20 14.60
N VAL A 888 -0.73 54.09 15.30
CA VAL A 888 -0.48 52.93 16.18
C VAL A 888 -0.43 53.32 17.65
N LEU A 889 -1.29 52.67 18.44
CA LEU A 889 -1.20 52.59 19.89
C LEU A 889 -0.58 51.24 20.30
N THR A 890 0.15 51.23 21.41
CA THR A 890 0.89 50.04 21.87
C THR A 890 0.61 49.75 23.33
N ALA A 891 0.50 48.48 23.70
CA ALA A 891 0.46 48.01 25.09
C ALA A 891 1.34 46.75 25.25
N SER A 892 1.84 46.51 26.47
CA SER A 892 2.79 45.41 26.74
C SER A 892 2.20 44.24 27.52
N ASP A 893 0.90 44.28 27.82
CA ASP A 893 0.17 43.23 28.53
C ASP A 893 -1.35 43.47 28.40
N GLY A 894 -2.16 42.48 28.76
CA GLY A 894 -3.62 42.56 28.65
C GLY A 894 -4.27 43.63 29.55
N ASP A 895 -3.71 43.96 30.72
CA ASP A 895 -4.27 45.01 31.60
C ASP A 895 -4.10 46.40 30.97
N GLN A 896 -2.90 46.69 30.47
CA GLN A 896 -2.60 47.92 29.74
C GLN A 896 -3.41 48.01 28.45
N ALA A 897 -3.61 46.89 27.77
CA ALA A 897 -4.43 46.84 26.56
C ALA A 897 -5.88 47.24 26.83
N VAL A 898 -6.50 46.68 27.86
CA VAL A 898 -7.89 47.01 28.24
C VAL A 898 -8.00 48.47 28.69
N GLU A 899 -7.02 49.00 29.41
CA GLU A 899 -7.01 50.41 29.82
C GLU A 899 -6.81 51.37 28.63
N ALA A 900 -5.88 51.07 27.73
CA ALA A 900 -5.69 51.82 26.49
C ALA A 900 -6.94 51.82 25.62
N PHE A 901 -7.61 50.66 25.53
CA PHE A 901 -8.88 50.50 24.83
C PHE A 901 -9.98 51.36 25.48
N LYS A 902 -10.15 51.35 26.80
CA LYS A 902 -11.15 52.19 27.50
C LYS A 902 -10.97 53.68 27.21
N GLN A 903 -9.73 54.16 27.13
CA GLN A 903 -9.44 55.58 26.91
C GLN A 903 -9.65 56.02 25.46
N HIS A 904 -9.61 55.09 24.50
CA HIS A 904 -9.64 55.38 23.06
C HIS A 904 -10.70 54.56 22.29
N ALA A 905 -11.69 53.99 22.99
CA ALA A 905 -12.65 53.03 22.43
C ALA A 905 -13.41 53.56 21.20
N ASP A 906 -13.72 54.86 21.17
CA ASP A 906 -14.44 55.50 20.07
C ASP A 906 -13.58 55.80 18.83
N LYS A 907 -12.27 55.62 18.93
CA LYS A 907 -11.28 55.96 17.89
C LYS A 907 -10.46 54.76 17.39
N LEU A 908 -10.56 53.61 18.05
CA LEU A 908 -9.83 52.40 17.67
C LEU A 908 -10.61 51.62 16.63
N ASP A 909 -9.99 51.39 15.48
CA ASP A 909 -10.59 50.68 14.35
C ASP A 909 -10.28 49.17 14.38
N LEU A 910 -9.14 48.78 14.94
CA LEU A 910 -8.70 47.38 15.02
C LEU A 910 -7.72 47.15 16.19
N VAL A 911 -7.76 45.95 16.78
CA VAL A 911 -6.80 45.51 17.80
C VAL A 911 -6.04 44.28 17.29
N ILE A 912 -4.70 44.33 17.32
CA ILE A 912 -3.83 43.17 17.15
C ILE A 912 -3.37 42.74 18.53
N LEU A 913 -3.70 41.52 18.92
CA LEU A 913 -3.58 41.06 20.31
C LEU A 913 -2.85 39.73 20.37
N ASP A 914 -1.70 39.68 21.03
CA ASP A 914 -1.02 38.41 21.27
C ASP A 914 -1.83 37.49 22.21
N VAL A 915 -1.81 36.18 21.94
CA VAL A 915 -2.62 35.21 22.69
C VAL A 915 -2.05 34.98 24.10
N VAL A 916 -0.71 34.94 24.24
CA VAL A 916 -0.03 34.51 25.45
C VAL A 916 0.81 35.64 26.02
N MET A 917 0.21 36.41 26.93
CA MET A 917 0.87 37.55 27.57
C MET A 917 0.74 37.50 29.10
N PRO A 918 1.68 38.09 29.86
CA PRO A 918 1.65 38.14 31.32
C PRO A 918 0.49 38.99 31.86
N ARG A 919 0.12 38.75 33.12
CA ARG A 919 -1.02 39.32 33.86
C ARG A 919 -2.39 38.90 33.34
N MET A 920 -2.76 39.38 32.16
CA MET A 920 -4.04 39.07 31.50
C MET A 920 -3.74 38.60 30.08
N GLY A 921 -4.17 37.38 29.75
CA GLY A 921 -3.95 36.79 28.42
C GLY A 921 -4.82 37.44 27.35
N GLY A 922 -4.44 37.28 26.08
CA GLY A 922 -5.13 37.93 24.95
C GLY A 922 -6.61 37.56 24.84
N ILE A 923 -6.96 36.30 25.10
CA ILE A 923 -8.36 35.85 25.07
C ILE A 923 -9.19 36.56 26.15
N GLU A 924 -8.65 36.71 27.36
CA GLU A 924 -9.35 37.38 28.48
C GLU A 924 -9.46 38.89 28.24
N ALA A 925 -8.39 39.53 27.75
CA ALA A 925 -8.39 40.94 27.38
C ALA A 925 -9.42 41.24 26.27
N SER A 926 -9.52 40.37 25.26
CA SER A 926 -10.51 40.50 24.19
C SER A 926 -11.95 40.46 24.71
N GLN A 927 -12.24 39.62 25.70
CA GLN A 927 -13.56 39.53 26.33
C GLN A 927 -13.88 40.82 27.09
N CYS A 928 -12.91 41.37 27.83
CA CYS A 928 -13.07 42.66 28.50
C CYS A 928 -13.31 43.81 27.51
N MET A 929 -12.62 43.83 26.37
CA MET A 929 -12.84 44.84 25.32
C MET A 929 -14.21 44.69 24.66
N ARG A 930 -14.64 43.46 24.35
CA ARG A 930 -15.97 43.18 23.77
C ARG A 930 -17.13 43.53 24.72
N LEU A 931 -16.91 43.52 26.04
CA LEU A 931 -17.90 44.03 27.01
C LEU A 931 -18.08 45.56 26.92
N ILE A 932 -17.06 46.28 26.48
CA ILE A 932 -17.08 47.74 26.31
C ILE A 932 -17.63 48.10 24.92
N ASN A 933 -17.09 47.48 23.87
CA ASN A 933 -17.55 47.60 22.50
C ASN A 933 -17.73 46.20 21.88
N PRO A 934 -18.98 45.69 21.77
CA PRO A 934 -19.24 44.36 21.21
C PRO A 934 -18.81 44.18 19.76
N GLN A 935 -18.61 45.28 19.00
CA GLN A 935 -18.27 45.28 17.58
C GLN A 935 -16.77 45.49 17.32
N VAL A 936 -15.93 45.48 18.37
CA VAL A 936 -14.48 45.62 18.19
C VAL A 936 -13.93 44.52 17.28
N LYS A 937 -13.09 44.92 16.32
CA LYS A 937 -12.36 44.03 15.42
C LYS A 937 -11.05 43.63 16.07
N ILE A 938 -10.83 42.34 16.24
CA ILE A 938 -9.65 41.80 16.91
C ILE A 938 -8.99 40.77 15.99
N ILE A 939 -7.69 40.95 15.76
CA ILE A 939 -6.81 39.95 15.14
C ILE A 939 -5.95 39.37 16.25
N PHE A 940 -6.03 38.06 16.46
CA PHE A 940 -5.14 37.38 17.39
C PHE A 940 -3.83 37.06 16.72
N SER A 941 -2.72 37.44 17.33
CA SER A 941 -1.40 37.05 16.87
C SER A 941 -0.90 35.85 17.68
N THR A 942 -0.37 34.81 17.02
CA THR A 942 0.14 33.61 17.70
C THR A 942 1.46 33.13 17.10
N GLY A 943 2.42 32.75 17.96
CA GLY A 943 3.64 32.03 17.58
C GLY A 943 3.54 30.49 17.72
N TYR A 944 2.40 29.98 18.19
CA TYR A 944 2.12 28.55 18.39
C TYR A 944 0.99 28.07 17.46
N ASP A 945 1.07 26.78 17.06
CA ASP A 945 0.19 26.09 16.12
C ASP A 945 -1.30 26.45 16.24
N LYS A 946 -1.96 26.59 15.08
CA LYS A 946 -3.37 26.99 14.91
C LYS A 946 -4.42 26.09 15.60
N ASP A 947 -4.03 24.97 16.19
CA ASP A 947 -4.98 23.94 16.65
C ASP A 947 -4.99 23.64 18.16
N ASN A 948 -4.19 24.31 18.99
CA ASN A 948 -4.10 23.93 20.40
C ASN A 948 -5.10 24.58 21.37
N ASP A 949 -5.96 25.50 20.92
CA ASP A 949 -7.02 26.03 21.76
C ASP A 949 -8.34 26.14 20.96
N GLY A 950 -9.25 25.19 21.17
CA GLY A 950 -10.58 25.15 20.53
C GLY A 950 -11.49 26.36 20.79
N LYS A 951 -10.97 27.39 21.46
CA LYS A 951 -11.64 28.67 21.78
C LYS A 951 -11.52 29.73 20.67
N LEU A 952 -10.61 29.58 19.70
CA LEU A 952 -10.35 30.58 18.64
C LEU A 952 -10.93 30.21 17.26
N LYS A 953 -11.77 29.15 17.15
CA LYS A 953 -12.27 28.62 15.87
C LYS A 953 -13.03 29.62 14.97
N ASN A 954 -13.55 30.71 15.52
CA ASN A 954 -14.32 31.72 14.79
C ASN A 954 -13.67 33.11 14.82
N GLU A 955 -12.41 33.21 15.21
CA GLU A 955 -11.69 34.48 15.34
C GLU A 955 -10.62 34.62 14.24
N THR A 956 -10.28 35.85 13.88
CA THR A 956 -9.23 36.12 12.89
C THR A 956 -7.85 35.93 13.53
N VAL A 957 -7.04 35.02 13.01
CA VAL A 957 -5.74 34.67 13.57
C VAL A 957 -4.62 34.93 12.57
N LEU A 958 -3.57 35.63 13.02
CA LEU A 958 -2.34 35.89 12.31
C LEU A 958 -1.19 35.10 12.95
N SER A 959 -0.52 34.27 12.17
CA SER A 959 0.58 33.42 12.64
C SER A 959 1.92 34.16 12.48
N LYS A 960 2.70 34.26 13.55
CA LYS A 960 4.05 34.84 13.54
C LYS A 960 5.08 33.76 13.15
N PRO A 961 6.06 34.05 12.26
CA PRO A 961 6.22 35.29 11.48
C PRO A 961 5.29 35.34 10.25
N TYR A 962 4.87 36.54 9.86
CA TYR A 962 4.00 36.78 8.70
C TYR A 962 4.65 37.75 7.70
N MET A 963 4.26 37.67 6.42
CA MET A 963 4.70 38.62 5.39
C MET A 963 3.94 39.94 5.50
N ILE A 964 4.56 41.06 5.09
CA ILE A 964 3.96 42.41 5.22
C ILE A 964 2.76 42.56 4.29
N GLU A 965 2.80 41.92 3.12
CA GLU A 965 1.73 41.85 2.14
C GLU A 965 0.47 41.20 2.74
N ASP A 966 0.64 40.03 3.38
CA ASP A 966 -0.43 39.29 4.05
C ASP A 966 -1.04 40.10 5.19
N LEU A 967 -0.21 40.76 5.99
CA LEU A 967 -0.66 41.68 7.05
C LEU A 967 -1.49 42.82 6.43
N SER A 968 -1.00 43.45 5.37
CA SER A 968 -1.66 44.60 4.74
C SER A 968 -3.03 44.25 4.16
N HIS A 969 -3.15 43.09 3.51
CA HIS A 969 -4.42 42.60 2.96
C HIS A 969 -5.39 42.17 4.05
N LEU A 970 -4.91 41.48 5.10
CA LEU A 970 -5.74 41.05 6.21
C LEU A 970 -6.32 42.24 6.98
N LEU A 971 -5.51 43.28 7.21
CA LEU A 971 -5.96 44.52 7.85
C LEU A 971 -7.01 45.22 7.02
N GLN A 972 -6.80 45.35 5.71
CA GLN A 972 -7.79 45.97 4.83
C GLN A 972 -9.09 45.16 4.80
N GLN A 973 -9.01 43.82 4.75
CA GLN A 973 -10.18 42.96 4.77
C GLN A 973 -10.99 43.18 6.05
N GLN A 974 -10.33 43.14 7.22
CA GLN A 974 -10.98 43.34 8.51
C GLN A 974 -11.57 44.74 8.64
N LEU A 975 -10.86 45.78 8.19
CA LEU A 975 -11.34 47.16 8.25
C LEU A 975 -12.55 47.40 7.31
N ASN A 976 -12.68 46.65 6.21
CA ASN A 976 -13.77 46.79 5.23
C ASN A 976 -15.05 45.96 5.53
N THR A 977 -14.95 44.89 6.32
CA THR A 977 -16.12 44.13 6.86
C THR A 977 -16.68 44.79 8.11
#